data_AF-A0A0F0LW98-F1
#
_entry.id   AF-A0A0F0LW98-F1
#
_cell.length_a   1.000
_cell.length_b   1.000
_cell.length_c   1.000
_cell.angle_alpha   90.00
_cell.angle_beta   90.00
_cell.angle_gamma   90.00
#
_symmetry.space_group_name_H-M   'P 1'
#
loop_
_entity.id
_entity.type
_entity.pdbx_description
1 polymer ?
#
loop_
_entity_poly.entity_id
_entity_poly.type
_entity_poly.pdbx_seq_one_letter_code
_entity_poly.pdbx_strand_id
1 'polypeptide(L)'
;MHRQTKPEKRVHVNPENPNGRPQTRSELRRARVRRRRRTAAAALGVLLLAGGLFAVLGSTRASAVTADPTAQPTATPTPAPTPTADPSTPAPTPSPSRSVKATAPTAGSLSPAAPLALAAAAAPAFGCGSTYVYSVTTAGGIFQTTAASGASTANGAFTVPAGDIVNALALGQAGNYIWALDRTAGTILRYDASTGQTTTYGTNVSGSLLNVIAGAIDPLTGIYYYVWVPDTPTGIWYIYGFNTLTNTPIGYMGSISGMGSSANGDIAFDAAGNLYIVSNASDTASGIVSRVNGPLPTSAGNAALTATTITNALPANAGQYNSVAFGPNGNLVIGSALSSGASSTIKQVDPATGAQLSSSAGPIAWVDMASCIYPNTMVLQKNLPQGRYAPGDQFTLTIGNVTSSANTATTTGTATGIQSSIVGPLLGRSGQTYTISETAASGSLSNYTSTWSCVDQANGNVVVASGNGSSGSFAMPNNIAGGAKVVCTITNTASPSTATVTLGKQVTDVNGNNPTAAPGWTLGAATTATTGTVTTSPTGTTAVTGAGGSTAPWTLTFGSASSRATVAVSETQQTGYTFKSGSCTVTPATGSPTTYTLTSAASFPLTGIAGGATVACTYINQPTAGTISWQKVDAASTSHYLAGSEWTLRGPGASGPTITVKDCTATPCTGTNDTDARAGYLTVGGLAWGAYTLTETRAPAGYVLDTTPRTATVGATALTVSLGAIKNVQQTVPAIPLTGGIGADAYLIAGVLFAALALGLASLQFWRRRHRRNAL
;
A
#
# COMPACT_ATOMS: atom_id res chain seq x y z
N MET A 1 -31.96 50.12 28.14
CA MET A 1 -30.71 50.90 28.00
C MET A 1 -29.53 49.99 28.30
N HIS A 2 -28.39 50.16 27.63
CA HIS A 2 -27.09 49.49 27.92
C HIS A 2 -27.09 47.95 27.77
N ARG A 3 -25.99 47.24 27.46
CA ARG A 3 -24.75 47.54 26.70
C ARG A 3 -24.09 46.15 26.51
N GLN A 4 -23.78 45.70 25.29
CA GLN A 4 -22.94 44.51 25.10
C GLN A 4 -21.89 44.72 24.02
N THR A 5 -20.69 44.26 24.32
CA THR A 5 -19.44 44.50 23.60
C THR A 5 -19.17 43.42 22.55
N LYS A 6 -18.48 43.80 21.47
CA LYS A 6 -18.04 42.90 20.40
C LYS A 6 -16.50 42.87 20.40
N PRO A 7 -15.84 41.70 20.39
CA PRO A 7 -14.37 41.64 20.39
C PRO A 7 -13.79 41.85 18.98
N GLU A 8 -12.59 42.43 18.92
CA GLU A 8 -11.87 42.73 17.68
C GLU A 8 -11.33 41.48 16.97
N LYS A 9 -11.30 41.51 15.64
CA LYS A 9 -10.55 40.52 14.84
C LYS A 9 -9.12 41.00 14.61
N ARG A 10 -8.14 40.25 15.10
CA ARG A 10 -6.71 40.46 14.81
C ARG A 10 -6.41 40.06 13.36
N VAL A 11 -6.07 41.02 12.50
CA VAL A 11 -5.69 40.74 11.09
C VAL A 11 -4.27 40.18 11.04
N HIS A 12 -4.08 39.07 10.33
CA HIS A 12 -2.77 38.48 10.09
C HIS A 12 -2.15 39.14 8.84
N VAL A 13 -1.13 39.99 9.02
CA VAL A 13 -0.44 40.67 7.92
C VAL A 13 0.54 39.72 7.25
N ASN A 14 0.44 39.56 5.93
CA ASN A 14 1.40 38.77 5.15
C ASN A 14 2.74 39.52 5.04
N PRO A 15 3.86 38.99 5.57
CA PRO A 15 5.15 39.68 5.55
C PRO A 15 5.74 39.89 4.14
N GLU A 16 5.23 39.19 3.11
CA GLU A 16 5.65 39.38 1.72
C GLU A 16 4.81 40.42 0.94
N ASN A 17 3.77 41.01 1.55
CA ASN A 17 3.02 42.15 0.96
C ASN A 17 2.49 43.11 2.04
N PRO A 18 3.36 43.86 2.74
CA PRO A 18 2.97 44.72 3.87
C PRO A 18 2.03 45.87 3.49
N ASN A 19 1.96 46.25 2.20
CA ASN A 19 1.19 47.40 1.73
C ASN A 19 -0.11 47.01 0.98
N GLY A 20 -0.50 45.74 0.99
CA GLY A 20 -1.82 45.28 0.53
C GLY A 20 -2.15 45.48 -0.96
N ARG A 21 -1.18 45.85 -1.81
CA ARG A 21 -1.43 46.13 -3.25
C ARG A 21 -1.59 44.82 -4.05
N PRO A 22 -2.46 44.76 -5.07
CA PRO A 22 -2.57 43.58 -5.93
C PRO A 22 -1.26 43.33 -6.69
N GLN A 23 -0.72 42.11 -6.62
CA GLN A 23 0.52 41.73 -7.30
C GLN A 23 0.26 41.12 -8.69
N THR A 24 1.17 41.38 -9.61
CA THR A 24 1.10 40.94 -11.00
C THR A 24 1.52 39.46 -11.17
N ARG A 25 1.12 38.84 -12.29
CA ARG A 25 1.48 37.43 -12.59
C ARG A 25 3.00 37.19 -12.69
N SER A 26 3.81 38.20 -12.99
CA SER A 26 5.27 38.10 -13.07
C SER A 26 5.92 38.10 -11.68
N GLU A 27 5.39 38.88 -10.73
CA GLU A 27 5.86 38.93 -9.33
C GLU A 27 5.59 37.61 -8.60
N LEU A 28 4.38 37.06 -8.77
CA LEU A 28 4.02 35.74 -8.23
C LEU A 28 4.92 34.60 -8.77
N ARG A 29 5.40 34.69 -10.02
CA ARG A 29 6.41 33.76 -10.55
C ARG A 29 7.77 33.93 -9.86
N ARG A 30 8.24 35.17 -9.65
CA ARG A 30 9.51 35.44 -8.94
C ARG A 30 9.49 34.97 -7.48
N ALA A 31 8.37 35.14 -6.78
CA ALA A 31 8.17 34.63 -5.42
C ALA A 31 8.27 33.09 -5.35
N ARG A 32 7.59 32.37 -6.26
CA ARG A 32 7.67 30.89 -6.34
C ARG A 32 9.09 30.38 -6.60
N VAL A 33 9.88 31.07 -7.43
CA VAL A 33 11.29 30.71 -7.70
C VAL A 33 12.17 30.93 -6.47
N ARG A 34 12.00 32.04 -5.72
CA ARG A 34 12.72 32.28 -4.46
C ARG A 34 12.38 31.24 -3.39
N ARG A 35 11.11 30.83 -3.28
CA ARG A 35 10.68 29.79 -2.32
C ARG A 35 11.34 28.43 -2.61
N ARG A 36 11.41 28.01 -3.88
CA ARG A 36 12.10 26.77 -4.29
C ARG A 36 13.61 26.78 -4.04
N ARG A 37 14.29 27.94 -4.19
CA ARG A 37 15.73 28.05 -3.86
C ARG A 37 16.01 27.95 -2.36
N ARG A 38 15.13 28.48 -1.49
CA ARG A 38 15.28 28.34 -0.02
C ARG A 38 15.09 26.91 0.48
N THR A 39 14.18 26.14 -0.12
CA THR A 39 14.01 24.71 0.24
C THR A 39 15.17 23.82 -0.23
N ALA A 40 15.86 24.17 -1.32
CA ALA A 40 17.02 23.41 -1.79
C ALA A 40 18.27 23.61 -0.89
N ALA A 41 18.46 24.80 -0.33
CA ALA A 41 19.61 25.09 0.55
C ALA A 41 19.52 24.40 1.93
N ALA A 42 18.32 24.06 2.40
CA ALA A 42 18.12 23.38 3.68
C ALA A 42 18.36 21.85 3.63
N ALA A 43 18.38 21.26 2.43
CA ALA A 43 18.51 19.81 2.24
C ALA A 43 19.96 19.29 2.15
N LEU A 44 20.95 20.19 2.06
CA LEU A 44 22.37 19.83 1.89
C LEU A 44 23.21 19.88 3.18
N GLY A 45 22.60 20.19 4.33
CA GLY A 45 23.32 20.59 5.55
C GLY A 45 23.37 19.58 6.71
N VAL A 46 22.94 18.33 6.52
CA VAL A 46 22.74 17.37 7.65
C VAL A 46 23.37 15.98 7.38
N LEU A 47 24.30 15.85 6.42
CA LEU A 47 24.91 14.55 6.09
C LEU A 47 26.45 14.60 5.99
N LEU A 48 27.12 15.05 7.06
CA LEU A 48 28.58 14.91 7.26
C LEU A 48 28.99 15.31 8.69
N LEU A 49 28.91 14.38 9.66
CA LEU A 49 29.70 14.35 10.90
C LEU A 49 29.36 13.10 11.75
N ALA A 50 30.37 12.60 12.49
CA ALA A 50 30.35 11.44 13.40
C ALA A 50 30.19 10.04 12.77
N GLY A 51 31.29 9.28 12.74
CA GLY A 51 31.32 7.89 12.29
C GLY A 51 32.72 7.28 12.31
N GLY A 52 33.43 7.33 13.44
CA GLY A 52 34.80 6.83 13.54
C GLY A 52 35.21 6.30 14.92
N LEU A 53 35.85 5.13 14.89
CA LEU A 53 36.78 4.52 15.86
C LEU A 53 36.27 3.63 17.03
N PHE A 54 36.87 2.41 17.06
CA PHE A 54 37.02 1.42 18.16
C PHE A 54 35.74 0.74 18.74
N ALA A 55 35.76 -0.51 19.23
CA ALA A 55 36.57 -1.72 18.91
C ALA A 55 36.02 -2.98 19.63
N VAL A 56 36.39 -4.16 19.09
CA VAL A 56 36.63 -5.46 19.76
C VAL A 56 35.73 -5.87 20.95
N LEU A 57 34.90 -6.90 20.73
CA LEU A 57 34.79 -8.10 21.59
C LEU A 57 33.82 -9.11 20.96
N GLY A 58 34.35 -10.19 20.38
CA GLY A 58 33.55 -11.29 19.80
C GLY A 58 33.80 -12.59 20.55
N SER A 59 32.85 -13.02 21.38
CA SER A 59 32.89 -14.30 22.09
C SER A 59 32.03 -15.37 21.40
N THR A 60 32.72 -16.36 20.84
CA THR A 60 32.30 -17.76 20.64
C THR A 60 30.83 -18.15 20.94
N ARG A 61 30.18 -18.75 19.95
CA ARG A 61 29.83 -20.19 20.02
C ARG A 61 29.52 -20.77 18.63
N ALA A 62 30.00 -21.98 18.41
CA ALA A 62 29.79 -22.74 17.19
C ALA A 62 28.49 -23.56 17.25
N SER A 63 27.96 -23.88 16.07
CA SER A 63 27.56 -25.25 15.73
C SER A 63 27.61 -25.39 14.21
N ALA A 64 28.32 -26.40 13.73
CA ALA A 64 28.49 -26.69 12.31
C ALA A 64 27.81 -28.01 11.96
N VAL A 65 27.20 -28.10 10.76
CA VAL A 65 26.97 -29.35 10.04
C VAL A 65 27.24 -29.12 8.55
N THR A 66 28.23 -29.87 8.05
CA THR A 66 28.62 -30.22 6.66
C THR A 66 27.61 -29.94 5.53
N ALA A 67 27.97 -29.33 4.38
CA ALA A 67 28.88 -29.82 3.29
C ALA A 67 28.35 -31.10 2.59
N ASP A 68 28.41 -31.30 1.26
CA ASP A 68 29.29 -30.73 0.20
C ASP A 68 28.57 -30.71 -1.21
N PRO A 69 29.19 -30.75 -2.42
CA PRO A 69 29.14 -29.63 -3.39
C PRO A 69 28.56 -29.94 -4.80
N THR A 70 28.49 -28.95 -5.71
CA THR A 70 29.21 -28.98 -7.02
C THR A 70 29.02 -27.71 -7.90
N ALA A 71 30.08 -27.40 -8.65
CA ALA A 71 30.13 -26.67 -9.93
C ALA A 71 29.75 -25.16 -10.03
N GLN A 72 30.78 -24.32 -10.15
CA GLN A 72 30.80 -23.07 -10.94
C GLN A 72 31.90 -23.23 -12.03
N PRO A 73 31.74 -22.72 -13.26
CA PRO A 73 32.29 -21.40 -13.65
C PRO A 73 31.30 -20.64 -14.60
N THR A 74 31.52 -19.42 -15.16
CA THR A 74 32.65 -18.46 -15.19
C THR A 74 32.10 -17.03 -15.39
N ALA A 75 32.87 -15.98 -15.09
CA ALA A 75 32.73 -14.65 -15.71
C ALA A 75 33.52 -14.61 -17.05
N THR A 76 33.43 -13.66 -18.01
CA THR A 76 33.44 -12.17 -17.92
C THR A 76 33.11 -11.58 -19.35
N PRO A 77 33.48 -10.33 -19.73
CA PRO A 77 32.68 -9.09 -19.75
C PRO A 77 32.16 -8.60 -21.14
N THR A 78 31.37 -7.52 -21.11
CA THR A 78 31.05 -6.61 -22.25
C THR A 78 32.29 -5.79 -22.70
N PRO A 79 32.36 -5.35 -23.97
CA PRO A 79 32.35 -3.90 -24.21
C PRO A 79 31.57 -3.44 -25.46
N ALA A 80 31.12 -2.18 -25.45
CA ALA A 80 30.77 -1.40 -26.66
C ALA A 80 31.88 -0.37 -26.92
N PRO A 81 32.02 0.18 -28.14
CA PRO A 81 31.44 1.52 -28.34
C PRO A 81 30.94 1.84 -29.77
N THR A 82 30.20 2.96 -29.84
CA THR A 82 29.65 3.66 -31.02
C THR A 82 30.71 4.38 -31.87
N PRO A 83 30.41 4.72 -33.13
CA PRO A 83 30.85 6.00 -33.70
C PRO A 83 29.70 6.87 -34.28
N THR A 84 29.98 8.17 -34.41
CA THR A 84 28.99 9.27 -34.57
C THR A 84 29.14 9.99 -35.92
N ALA A 85 28.03 10.28 -36.62
CA ALA A 85 27.74 11.37 -37.60
C ALA A 85 28.81 11.75 -38.69
N ASP A 86 28.57 12.53 -39.76
CA ASP A 86 27.41 13.30 -40.26
C ASP A 86 27.45 13.33 -41.83
N PRO A 87 27.03 14.34 -42.65
CA PRO A 87 26.16 14.05 -43.80
C PRO A 87 26.71 14.48 -45.18
N SER A 88 26.04 14.08 -46.27
CA SER A 88 26.02 14.88 -47.51
C SER A 88 24.89 14.47 -48.46
N THR A 89 23.91 15.35 -48.66
CA THR A 89 23.10 15.43 -49.89
C THR A 89 23.71 16.45 -50.84
N PRO A 90 23.45 16.33 -52.15
CA PRO A 90 22.83 17.46 -52.84
C PRO A 90 21.66 17.04 -53.74
N ALA A 91 20.66 17.92 -53.82
CA ALA A 91 19.53 17.79 -54.75
C ALA A 91 19.88 18.32 -56.15
N PRO A 92 19.22 17.84 -57.22
CA PRO A 92 19.22 18.50 -58.52
C PRO A 92 18.05 19.49 -58.67
N THR A 93 18.37 20.69 -59.18
CA THR A 93 17.45 21.80 -59.46
C THR A 93 16.63 21.57 -60.74
N PRO A 94 15.35 21.98 -60.83
CA PRO A 94 14.54 21.84 -62.05
C PRO A 94 14.51 23.11 -62.92
N SER A 95 14.58 22.96 -64.25
CA SER A 95 14.18 23.95 -65.28
C SER A 95 14.35 23.39 -66.71
N PRO A 96 13.64 23.91 -67.74
CA PRO A 96 12.19 24.12 -67.75
C PRO A 96 11.54 23.61 -69.06
N SER A 97 10.23 23.82 -69.16
CA SER A 97 9.35 23.47 -70.28
C SER A 97 9.81 23.93 -71.67
N ARG A 98 9.48 23.13 -72.69
CA ARG A 98 9.29 23.63 -74.06
C ARG A 98 8.08 22.98 -74.73
N SER A 99 7.11 23.80 -75.12
CA SER A 99 5.90 23.42 -75.83
C SER A 99 6.11 23.54 -77.34
N VAL A 100 5.73 22.50 -78.10
CA VAL A 100 5.46 22.59 -79.55
C VAL A 100 4.20 21.77 -79.85
N LYS A 101 3.37 22.26 -80.75
CA LYS A 101 2.01 21.76 -81.04
C LYS A 101 1.92 21.27 -82.48
N ALA A 102 1.17 20.19 -82.69
CA ALA A 102 0.59 19.71 -83.95
C ALA A 102 1.53 19.25 -85.09
N THR A 103 1.35 18.00 -85.50
CA THR A 103 0.62 17.67 -86.76
C THR A 103 0.17 16.21 -86.73
N ALA A 104 -0.91 15.89 -87.43
CA ALA A 104 -1.42 14.53 -87.60
C ALA A 104 -1.41 14.19 -89.10
N PRO A 105 -1.06 12.94 -89.48
CA PRO A 105 -1.39 12.38 -90.79
C PRO A 105 -2.48 11.30 -90.73
N THR A 106 -3.02 11.02 -91.91
CA THR A 106 -4.21 10.23 -92.22
C THR A 106 -4.08 8.72 -92.06
N ALA A 107 -5.23 8.06 -91.94
CA ALA A 107 -5.35 6.60 -91.78
C ALA A 107 -4.96 5.79 -93.04
N GLY A 108 -4.44 4.59 -92.79
CA GLY A 108 -4.33 3.49 -93.76
C GLY A 108 -4.89 2.21 -93.14
N SER A 109 -5.69 1.47 -93.90
CA SER A 109 -6.46 0.31 -93.42
C SER A 109 -5.65 -1.00 -93.47
N LEU A 110 -5.61 -1.73 -92.35
CA LEU A 110 -5.17 -3.14 -92.30
C LEU A 110 -6.13 -3.97 -91.42
N SER A 111 -6.30 -5.23 -91.78
CA SER A 111 -7.29 -6.17 -91.23
C SER A 111 -7.11 -6.44 -89.72
N PRO A 112 -8.19 -6.80 -88.98
CA PRO A 112 -8.08 -7.15 -87.57
C PRO A 112 -7.37 -8.51 -87.40
N ALA A 113 -6.16 -8.46 -86.83
CA ALA A 113 -5.56 -9.61 -86.19
C ALA A 113 -6.32 -9.98 -84.89
N ALA A 114 -6.17 -11.21 -84.42
CA ALA A 114 -6.77 -11.69 -83.18
C ALA A 114 -6.41 -10.78 -81.99
N PRO A 115 -7.29 -10.60 -80.99
CA PRO A 115 -7.02 -9.74 -79.86
C PRO A 115 -5.84 -10.28 -79.05
N LEU A 116 -4.75 -9.52 -79.06
CA LEU A 116 -3.70 -9.61 -78.03
C LEU A 116 -4.37 -9.46 -76.67
N ALA A 117 -4.03 -10.34 -75.73
CA ALA A 117 -4.51 -10.26 -74.36
C ALA A 117 -4.14 -8.89 -73.78
N LEU A 118 -5.15 -8.10 -73.41
CA LEU A 118 -4.94 -6.88 -72.65
C LEU A 118 -4.24 -7.28 -71.34
N ALA A 119 -3.06 -6.70 -71.08
CA ALA A 119 -2.49 -6.75 -69.74
C ALA A 119 -3.55 -6.19 -68.78
N ALA A 120 -3.90 -6.96 -67.75
CA ALA A 120 -4.90 -6.54 -66.78
C ALA A 120 -4.46 -5.20 -66.18
N ALA A 121 -5.32 -4.19 -66.26
CA ALA A 121 -5.06 -2.90 -65.64
C ALA A 121 -4.91 -3.11 -64.13
N ALA A 122 -3.88 -2.51 -63.53
CA ALA A 122 -3.63 -2.61 -62.09
C ALA A 122 -4.89 -2.20 -61.30
N ALA A 123 -5.29 -3.05 -60.36
CA ALA A 123 -6.45 -2.78 -59.52
C ALA A 123 -6.10 -1.72 -58.46
N PRO A 124 -7.06 -0.92 -57.98
CA PRO A 124 -6.80 -0.10 -56.80
C PRO A 124 -6.46 -1.01 -55.61
N ALA A 125 -5.46 -0.61 -54.82
CA ALA A 125 -5.07 -1.30 -53.59
C ALA A 125 -6.28 -1.51 -52.66
N PHE A 126 -6.29 -2.61 -51.91
CA PHE A 126 -7.40 -2.97 -51.04
C PHE A 126 -7.55 -1.95 -49.91
N GLY A 127 -8.49 -1.02 -50.07
CA GLY A 127 -8.76 0.04 -49.12
C GLY A 127 -9.30 -0.50 -47.79
N CYS A 128 -8.58 -0.25 -46.71
CA CYS A 128 -8.90 -0.67 -45.34
C CYS A 128 -9.81 0.33 -44.60
N GLY A 129 -10.78 0.88 -45.32
CA GLY A 129 -11.78 1.83 -44.80
C GLY A 129 -13.09 1.15 -44.41
N SER A 130 -13.81 1.74 -43.47
CA SER A 130 -15.02 1.21 -42.84
C SER A 130 -16.29 1.27 -43.72
N THR A 131 -16.25 0.68 -44.90
CA THR A 131 -17.43 0.50 -45.76
C THR A 131 -17.42 -0.86 -46.46
N TYR A 132 -16.24 -1.41 -46.73
CA TYR A 132 -16.06 -2.55 -47.61
C TYR A 132 -15.50 -3.77 -46.88
N VAL A 133 -15.94 -4.92 -47.34
CA VAL A 133 -15.26 -6.21 -47.20
C VAL A 133 -14.85 -6.67 -48.60
N TYR A 134 -13.86 -7.54 -48.70
CA TYR A 134 -13.43 -8.11 -49.97
C TYR A 134 -13.90 -9.56 -50.03
N SER A 135 -14.42 -9.98 -51.18
CA SER A 135 -15.01 -11.30 -51.37
C SER A 135 -14.38 -12.02 -52.57
N VAL A 136 -14.46 -13.35 -52.57
CA VAL A 136 -13.99 -14.18 -53.68
C VAL A 136 -15.09 -15.10 -54.20
N THR A 137 -15.12 -15.33 -55.51
CA THR A 137 -15.97 -16.33 -56.16
C THR A 137 -15.23 -17.65 -56.34
N THR A 138 -15.93 -18.74 -56.66
CA THR A 138 -15.31 -20.07 -56.88
C THR A 138 -14.20 -20.03 -57.92
N ALA A 139 -14.38 -19.27 -59.00
CA ALA A 139 -13.40 -19.11 -60.07
C ALA A 139 -12.30 -18.05 -59.78
N GLY A 140 -12.12 -17.65 -58.52
CA GLY A 140 -11.05 -16.73 -58.10
C GLY A 140 -11.28 -15.24 -58.41
N GLY A 141 -12.47 -14.82 -58.83
CA GLY A 141 -12.79 -13.40 -59.03
C GLY A 141 -12.84 -12.65 -57.70
N ILE A 142 -12.09 -11.55 -57.58
CA ILE A 142 -11.99 -10.75 -56.35
C ILE A 142 -12.94 -9.55 -56.47
N PHE A 143 -13.75 -9.29 -55.45
CA PHE A 143 -14.72 -8.20 -55.45
C PHE A 143 -14.60 -7.34 -54.19
N GLN A 144 -14.76 -6.02 -54.36
CA GLN A 144 -15.02 -5.11 -53.26
C GLN A 144 -16.53 -5.06 -53.00
N THR A 145 -16.97 -5.47 -51.81
CA THR A 145 -18.37 -5.61 -51.44
C THR A 145 -18.74 -4.63 -50.32
N THR A 146 -19.79 -3.83 -50.54
CA THR A 146 -20.31 -2.90 -49.52
C THR A 146 -21.00 -3.68 -48.42
N ALA A 147 -20.45 -3.66 -47.21
CA ALA A 147 -20.87 -4.52 -46.10
C ALA A 147 -22.34 -4.33 -45.68
N ALA A 148 -22.96 -3.18 -45.98
CA ALA A 148 -24.32 -2.85 -45.57
C ALA A 148 -25.39 -3.26 -46.59
N SER A 149 -25.04 -3.32 -47.88
CA SER A 149 -25.99 -3.47 -49.01
C SER A 149 -25.68 -4.63 -49.95
N GLY A 150 -24.52 -5.27 -49.85
CA GLY A 150 -24.08 -6.34 -50.76
C GLY A 150 -23.65 -5.88 -52.14
N ALA A 151 -23.79 -4.59 -52.46
CA ALA A 151 -23.31 -4.01 -53.72
C ALA A 151 -21.83 -4.32 -53.91
N SER A 152 -21.50 -5.04 -54.99
CA SER A 152 -20.18 -5.62 -55.24
C SER A 152 -19.61 -5.15 -56.58
N THR A 153 -18.36 -4.72 -56.58
CA THR A 153 -17.60 -4.25 -57.76
C THR A 153 -16.37 -5.12 -57.93
N ALA A 154 -16.05 -5.55 -59.16
CA ALA A 154 -14.86 -6.33 -59.43
C ALA A 154 -13.59 -5.56 -59.06
N ASN A 155 -12.64 -6.22 -58.39
CA ASN A 155 -11.40 -5.63 -57.90
C ASN A 155 -10.21 -6.60 -58.07
N GLY A 156 -10.05 -7.11 -59.30
CA GLY A 156 -9.05 -8.11 -59.66
C GLY A 156 -9.59 -9.54 -59.73
N ALA A 157 -8.70 -10.48 -60.03
CA ALA A 157 -8.97 -11.91 -60.00
C ALA A 157 -7.66 -12.68 -59.82
N PHE A 158 -7.71 -13.79 -59.09
CA PHE A 158 -6.63 -14.76 -59.09
C PHE A 158 -6.52 -15.44 -60.46
N THR A 159 -5.31 -15.58 -60.97
CA THR A 159 -5.04 -16.32 -62.20
C THR A 159 -4.86 -17.80 -61.87
N VAL A 160 -5.92 -18.59 -62.08
CA VAL A 160 -5.97 -20.04 -61.84
C VAL A 160 -6.40 -20.79 -63.11
N PRO A 161 -6.09 -22.10 -63.24
CA PRO A 161 -6.59 -22.92 -64.33
C PRO A 161 -8.13 -22.95 -64.43
N ALA A 162 -8.66 -23.16 -65.65
CA ALA A 162 -10.09 -23.16 -65.89
C ALA A 162 -10.76 -24.40 -65.24
N GLY A 163 -11.61 -24.15 -64.24
CA GLY A 163 -12.28 -25.19 -63.45
C GLY A 163 -11.73 -25.35 -62.03
N ASP A 164 -10.61 -24.70 -61.71
CA ASP A 164 -10.05 -24.71 -60.36
C ASP A 164 -10.87 -23.85 -59.39
N ILE A 165 -10.84 -24.20 -58.11
CA ILE A 165 -11.78 -23.66 -57.11
C ILE A 165 -11.03 -22.96 -55.98
N VAL A 166 -11.18 -21.64 -55.88
CA VAL A 166 -10.55 -20.80 -54.88
C VAL A 166 -11.39 -20.71 -53.59
N ASN A 167 -10.72 -20.64 -52.42
CA ASN A 167 -11.33 -20.36 -51.11
C ASN A 167 -10.28 -19.84 -50.10
N ALA A 168 -10.65 -19.70 -48.82
CA ALA A 168 -9.77 -19.29 -47.71
C ALA A 168 -9.13 -17.90 -47.91
N LEU A 169 -9.96 -16.92 -48.29
CA LEU A 169 -9.53 -15.57 -48.61
C LEU A 169 -9.00 -14.85 -47.36
N ALA A 170 -7.78 -14.31 -47.43
CA ALA A 170 -7.19 -13.55 -46.33
C ALA A 170 -6.56 -12.24 -46.80
N LEU A 171 -6.81 -11.16 -46.05
CA LEU A 171 -6.30 -9.82 -46.34
C LEU A 171 -5.59 -9.25 -45.11
N GLY A 172 -4.31 -8.88 -45.27
CA GLY A 172 -3.54 -8.20 -44.22
C GLY A 172 -3.76 -6.69 -44.20
N GLN A 173 -3.49 -6.03 -43.06
CA GLN A 173 -3.76 -4.59 -42.87
C GLN A 173 -3.07 -3.66 -43.89
N ALA A 174 -1.99 -4.10 -44.52
CA ALA A 174 -1.26 -3.32 -45.53
C ALA A 174 -2.03 -3.13 -46.85
N GLY A 175 -3.09 -3.90 -47.13
CA GLY A 175 -3.95 -3.70 -48.31
C GLY A 175 -3.30 -3.94 -49.69
N ASN A 176 -2.04 -4.34 -49.76
CA ASN A 176 -1.31 -4.54 -51.02
C ASN A 176 -1.46 -5.95 -51.60
N TYR A 177 -1.56 -6.96 -50.72
CA TYR A 177 -1.67 -8.37 -51.09
C TYR A 177 -2.93 -8.98 -50.48
N ILE A 178 -3.70 -9.67 -51.31
CA ILE A 178 -4.76 -10.58 -50.86
C ILE A 178 -4.34 -12.02 -51.18
N TRP A 179 -4.63 -12.91 -50.25
CA TRP A 179 -4.20 -14.31 -50.28
C TRP A 179 -5.41 -15.22 -50.34
N ALA A 180 -5.25 -16.38 -50.94
CA ALA A 180 -6.27 -17.43 -50.97
C ALA A 180 -5.60 -18.80 -51.15
N LEU A 181 -6.38 -19.86 -51.16
CA LEU A 181 -5.94 -21.21 -51.50
C LEU A 181 -6.70 -21.71 -52.72
N ASP A 182 -5.97 -22.17 -53.73
CA ASP A 182 -6.51 -22.99 -54.82
C ASP A 182 -6.72 -24.41 -54.29
N ARG A 183 -7.97 -24.83 -54.17
CA ARG A 183 -8.35 -26.11 -53.58
C ARG A 183 -8.19 -27.29 -54.55
N THR A 184 -8.13 -27.01 -55.85
CA THR A 184 -7.97 -28.02 -56.90
C THR A 184 -6.49 -28.25 -57.18
N ALA A 185 -5.73 -27.18 -57.42
CA ALA A 185 -4.28 -27.26 -57.63
C ALA A 185 -3.48 -27.48 -56.34
N GLY A 186 -4.08 -27.17 -55.18
CA GLY A 186 -3.44 -27.32 -53.87
C GLY A 186 -2.34 -26.29 -53.59
N THR A 187 -2.49 -25.07 -54.09
CA THR A 187 -1.48 -24.00 -54.01
C THR A 187 -1.98 -22.78 -53.25
N ILE A 188 -1.08 -22.12 -52.53
CA ILE A 188 -1.33 -20.81 -51.92
C ILE A 188 -1.23 -19.75 -53.02
N LEU A 189 -2.24 -18.91 -53.14
CA LEU A 189 -2.32 -17.82 -54.09
C LEU A 189 -2.03 -16.49 -53.39
N ARG A 190 -1.25 -15.62 -54.03
CA ARG A 190 -1.09 -14.20 -53.65
C ARG A 190 -1.38 -13.32 -54.85
N TYR A 191 -2.41 -12.49 -54.77
CA TYR A 191 -2.69 -11.44 -55.75
C TYR A 191 -2.12 -10.12 -55.26
N ASP A 192 -1.30 -9.49 -56.09
CA ASP A 192 -0.73 -8.16 -55.89
C ASP A 192 -1.57 -7.12 -56.63
N ALA A 193 -2.26 -6.25 -55.87
CA ALA A 193 -3.13 -5.24 -56.45
C ALA A 193 -2.35 -4.22 -57.31
N SER A 194 -1.10 -3.92 -56.96
CA SER A 194 -0.29 -2.91 -57.66
C SER A 194 0.18 -3.34 -59.05
N THR A 195 0.32 -4.64 -59.27
CA THR A 195 0.75 -5.23 -60.56
C THR A 195 -0.35 -5.99 -61.28
N GLY A 196 -1.45 -6.33 -60.58
CA GLY A 196 -2.52 -7.17 -61.09
C GLY A 196 -2.14 -8.65 -61.23
N GLN A 197 -1.00 -9.08 -60.67
CA GLN A 197 -0.42 -10.40 -60.89
C GLN A 197 -0.72 -11.38 -59.75
N THR A 198 -0.85 -12.67 -60.10
CA THR A 198 -0.94 -13.77 -59.13
C THR A 198 0.39 -14.50 -59.03
N THR A 199 0.91 -14.64 -57.80
CA THR A 199 2.03 -15.54 -57.48
C THR A 199 1.48 -16.79 -56.79
N THR A 200 1.97 -17.97 -57.15
CA THR A 200 1.59 -19.25 -56.54
C THR A 200 2.73 -19.81 -55.68
N TYR A 201 2.37 -20.51 -54.59
CA TYR A 201 3.31 -21.18 -53.69
C TYR A 201 2.79 -22.58 -53.31
N GLY A 202 3.69 -23.49 -52.98
CA GLY A 202 3.32 -24.83 -52.51
C GLY A 202 2.65 -24.81 -51.12
N THR A 203 1.76 -25.76 -50.89
CA THR A 203 1.22 -26.08 -49.55
C THR A 203 2.04 -27.19 -48.89
N ASN A 204 1.75 -27.48 -47.62
CA ASN A 204 2.29 -28.65 -46.91
C ASN A 204 1.15 -29.35 -46.15
N VAL A 205 0.21 -29.93 -46.92
CA VAL A 205 -1.01 -30.57 -46.42
C VAL A 205 -1.08 -32.00 -46.94
N SER A 206 -1.45 -32.93 -46.06
CA SER A 206 -1.71 -34.32 -46.42
C SER A 206 -3.21 -34.54 -46.69
N GLY A 207 -3.59 -34.73 -47.96
CA GLY A 207 -4.96 -35.06 -48.37
C GLY A 207 -5.58 -34.04 -49.33
N SER A 208 -6.89 -34.19 -49.59
CA SER A 208 -7.63 -33.30 -50.48
C SER A 208 -7.82 -31.91 -49.86
N LEU A 209 -7.50 -30.86 -50.62
CA LEU A 209 -7.66 -29.47 -50.22
C LEU A 209 -9.04 -28.88 -50.57
N LEU A 210 -9.93 -29.67 -51.18
CA LEU A 210 -11.34 -29.29 -51.45
C LEU A 210 -12.10 -28.86 -50.19
N ASN A 211 -11.74 -29.41 -49.04
CA ASN A 211 -12.36 -29.11 -47.74
C ASN A 211 -11.63 -28.03 -46.95
N VAL A 212 -10.77 -27.23 -47.60
CA VAL A 212 -10.34 -25.95 -47.04
C VAL A 212 -11.50 -24.96 -47.14
N ILE A 213 -11.97 -24.48 -45.99
CA ILE A 213 -13.20 -23.67 -45.91
C ILE A 213 -12.97 -22.18 -45.64
N ALA A 214 -11.86 -21.82 -44.99
CA ALA A 214 -11.70 -20.54 -44.31
C ALA A 214 -10.23 -20.11 -44.22
N GLY A 215 -9.96 -18.81 -44.13
CA GLY A 215 -8.59 -18.29 -44.08
C GLY A 215 -8.44 -16.90 -43.48
N ALA A 216 -7.39 -16.66 -42.69
CA ALA A 216 -7.09 -15.34 -42.14
C ALA A 216 -5.59 -15.14 -41.86
N ILE A 217 -5.12 -13.90 -41.87
CA ILE A 217 -3.73 -13.54 -41.52
C ILE A 217 -3.68 -12.96 -40.12
N ASP A 218 -2.82 -13.51 -39.27
CA ASP A 218 -2.50 -12.94 -37.96
C ASP A 218 -1.63 -11.67 -38.13
N PRO A 219 -2.09 -10.48 -37.66
CA PRO A 219 -1.32 -9.25 -37.75
C PRO A 219 0.03 -9.29 -37.05
N LEU A 220 0.19 -10.11 -36.00
CA LEU A 220 1.40 -10.09 -35.17
C LEU A 220 2.53 -10.93 -35.76
N THR A 221 2.21 -11.99 -36.50
CA THR A 221 3.18 -12.95 -37.03
C THR A 221 3.29 -12.94 -38.55
N GLY A 222 2.31 -12.39 -39.26
CA GLY A 222 2.24 -12.48 -40.72
C GLY A 222 1.98 -13.91 -41.24
N ILE A 223 1.50 -14.81 -40.38
CA ILE A 223 1.12 -16.16 -40.79
C ILE A 223 -0.31 -16.12 -41.32
N TYR A 224 -0.47 -16.60 -42.55
CA TYR A 224 -1.75 -16.95 -43.15
C TYR A 224 -2.14 -18.34 -42.62
N TYR A 225 -3.16 -18.36 -41.77
CA TYR A 225 -3.79 -19.57 -41.28
C TYR A 225 -4.96 -19.94 -42.17
N TYR A 226 -5.11 -21.21 -42.50
CA TYR A 226 -6.24 -21.74 -43.24
C TYR A 226 -6.79 -23.00 -42.58
N VAL A 227 -8.11 -23.17 -42.68
CA VAL A 227 -8.85 -24.24 -42.00
C VAL A 227 -9.21 -25.34 -42.98
N TRP A 228 -8.86 -26.58 -42.64
CA TRP A 228 -9.38 -27.78 -43.28
C TRP A 228 -10.37 -28.49 -42.35
N VAL A 229 -11.46 -29.02 -42.91
CA VAL A 229 -12.45 -29.82 -42.17
C VAL A 229 -12.63 -31.22 -42.81
N PRO A 230 -12.91 -32.28 -42.03
CA PRO A 230 -13.22 -33.59 -42.59
C PRO A 230 -14.60 -33.62 -43.27
N ASP A 231 -14.77 -34.46 -44.29
CA ASP A 231 -16.06 -34.68 -44.97
C ASP A 231 -17.16 -35.18 -44.00
N THR A 232 -16.77 -35.99 -43.01
CA THR A 232 -17.64 -36.43 -41.93
C THR A 232 -17.62 -35.38 -40.81
N PRO A 233 -18.75 -34.76 -40.41
CA PRO A 233 -18.76 -33.73 -39.38
C PRO A 233 -18.33 -34.24 -37.99
N THR A 234 -17.06 -34.06 -37.66
CA THR A 234 -16.47 -34.40 -36.34
C THR A 234 -16.56 -33.26 -35.33
N GLY A 235 -16.85 -32.04 -35.78
CA GLY A 235 -16.74 -30.82 -34.98
C GLY A 235 -15.31 -30.44 -34.60
N ILE A 236 -14.33 -30.96 -35.35
CA ILE A 236 -12.91 -30.63 -35.25
C ILE A 236 -12.49 -29.90 -36.53
N TRP A 237 -11.92 -28.71 -36.36
CA TRP A 237 -11.33 -27.90 -37.42
C TRP A 237 -9.81 -28.00 -37.34
N TYR A 238 -9.14 -28.26 -38.47
CA TYR A 238 -7.70 -28.47 -38.53
C TYR A 238 -7.01 -27.22 -39.09
N ILE A 239 -6.05 -26.69 -38.36
CA ILE A 239 -5.37 -25.43 -38.66
C ILE A 239 -4.02 -25.71 -39.30
N TYR A 240 -3.82 -25.09 -40.46
CA TYR A 240 -2.58 -25.11 -41.23
C TYR A 240 -2.05 -23.68 -41.41
N GLY A 241 -0.75 -23.54 -41.65
CA GLY A 241 -0.11 -22.23 -41.80
C GLY A 241 0.78 -22.08 -43.03
N PHE A 242 0.88 -20.84 -43.50
CA PHE A 242 1.85 -20.36 -44.48
C PHE A 242 2.43 -19.02 -43.99
N ASN A 243 3.76 -18.88 -44.00
CA ASN A 243 4.40 -17.64 -43.57
C ASN A 243 4.47 -16.65 -44.76
N THR A 244 3.69 -15.57 -44.71
CA THR A 244 3.60 -14.60 -45.82
C THR A 244 4.83 -13.70 -45.95
N LEU A 245 5.66 -13.60 -44.90
CA LEU A 245 6.88 -12.79 -44.88
C LEU A 245 8.04 -13.50 -45.56
N THR A 246 8.18 -14.81 -45.33
CA THR A 246 9.20 -15.66 -45.96
C THR A 246 8.72 -16.37 -47.22
N ASN A 247 7.41 -16.37 -47.47
CA ASN A 247 6.72 -17.10 -48.54
C ASN A 247 6.94 -18.64 -48.48
N THR A 248 6.94 -19.20 -47.28
CA THR A 248 7.19 -20.63 -47.05
C THR A 248 5.98 -21.32 -46.38
N PRO A 249 5.57 -22.52 -46.84
CA PRO A 249 4.56 -23.31 -46.13
C PRO A 249 5.08 -23.80 -44.79
N ILE A 250 4.20 -23.81 -43.78
CA ILE A 250 4.49 -24.35 -42.45
C ILE A 250 3.90 -25.76 -42.37
N GLY A 251 2.63 -25.92 -42.77
CA GLY A 251 1.90 -27.18 -42.71
C GLY A 251 0.96 -27.25 -41.50
N TYR A 252 0.63 -28.46 -41.05
CA TYR A 252 -0.32 -28.69 -39.94
C TYR A 252 0.23 -28.13 -38.62
N MET A 253 -0.59 -27.37 -37.90
CA MET A 253 -0.20 -26.64 -36.67
C MET A 253 -0.99 -27.09 -35.43
N GLY A 254 -2.22 -27.55 -35.61
CA GLY A 254 -3.09 -27.92 -34.52
C GLY A 254 -4.56 -28.04 -34.92
N SER A 255 -5.43 -28.27 -33.94
CA SER A 255 -6.86 -28.43 -34.15
C SER A 255 -7.69 -27.69 -33.10
N ILE A 256 -8.88 -27.26 -33.51
CA ILE A 256 -9.89 -26.60 -32.68
C ILE A 256 -11.09 -27.54 -32.60
N SER A 257 -11.42 -27.98 -31.39
CA SER A 257 -12.57 -28.84 -31.12
C SER A 257 -13.80 -28.04 -30.67
N GLY A 258 -14.99 -28.64 -30.80
CA GLY A 258 -16.22 -28.07 -30.26
C GLY A 258 -16.94 -27.09 -31.19
N MET A 259 -16.64 -27.07 -32.49
CA MET A 259 -17.29 -26.19 -33.49
C MET A 259 -18.71 -26.67 -33.89
N GLY A 260 -19.36 -27.48 -33.04
CA GLY A 260 -20.60 -28.19 -33.36
C GLY A 260 -20.41 -29.18 -34.52
N SER A 261 -21.49 -29.77 -35.02
CA SER A 261 -21.47 -30.62 -36.22
C SER A 261 -21.43 -29.81 -37.53
N SER A 262 -20.82 -28.62 -37.53
CA SER A 262 -20.97 -27.65 -38.62
C SER A 262 -20.24 -28.04 -39.90
N ALA A 263 -20.99 -28.10 -40.99
CA ALA A 263 -20.48 -28.15 -42.34
C ALA A 263 -20.42 -26.71 -42.90
N ASN A 264 -19.23 -26.10 -42.81
CA ASN A 264 -18.88 -24.74 -43.25
C ASN A 264 -18.99 -23.60 -42.21
N GLY A 265 -18.13 -22.59 -42.40
CA GLY A 265 -17.92 -21.43 -41.54
C GLY A 265 -16.57 -20.78 -41.88
N ASP A 266 -16.21 -19.70 -41.19
CA ASP A 266 -15.03 -18.89 -41.52
C ASP A 266 -14.32 -18.26 -40.29
N ILE A 267 -13.14 -17.67 -40.48
CA ILE A 267 -12.25 -17.15 -39.43
C ILE A 267 -11.75 -15.72 -39.67
N ALA A 268 -11.48 -14.98 -38.60
CA ALA A 268 -10.85 -13.65 -38.67
C ALA A 268 -10.01 -13.37 -37.40
N PHE A 269 -8.98 -12.51 -37.51
CA PHE A 269 -8.16 -12.11 -36.36
C PHE A 269 -8.56 -10.74 -35.78
N ASP A 270 -8.22 -10.50 -34.51
CA ASP A 270 -8.08 -9.15 -33.98
C ASP A 270 -6.63 -8.64 -34.02
N ALA A 271 -6.45 -7.35 -33.73
CA ALA A 271 -5.14 -6.69 -33.67
C ALA A 271 -4.20 -7.23 -32.56
N ALA A 272 -4.67 -8.14 -31.70
CA ALA A 272 -3.91 -8.78 -30.65
C ALA A 272 -3.62 -10.27 -30.94
N GLY A 273 -3.94 -10.75 -32.15
CA GLY A 273 -3.68 -12.13 -32.58
C GLY A 273 -4.65 -13.17 -32.00
N ASN A 274 -5.82 -12.76 -31.48
CA ASN A 274 -6.88 -13.71 -31.13
C ASN A 274 -7.64 -14.11 -32.40
N LEU A 275 -7.85 -15.41 -32.57
CA LEU A 275 -8.61 -15.97 -33.68
C LEU A 275 -10.09 -16.01 -33.31
N TYR A 276 -10.93 -15.37 -34.10
CA TYR A 276 -12.38 -15.45 -34.05
C TYR A 276 -12.89 -16.38 -35.14
N ILE A 277 -13.93 -17.15 -34.82
CA ILE A 277 -14.49 -18.22 -35.66
C ILE A 277 -15.99 -17.99 -35.73
N VAL A 278 -16.57 -18.10 -36.93
CA VAL A 278 -18.01 -18.03 -37.15
C VAL A 278 -18.48 -19.24 -37.93
N SER A 279 -19.44 -19.97 -37.36
CA SER A 279 -19.99 -21.19 -37.98
C SER A 279 -21.45 -21.40 -37.58
N ASN A 280 -22.18 -22.20 -38.35
CA ASN A 280 -23.51 -22.70 -38.01
C ASN A 280 -23.66 -24.17 -38.41
N ALA A 281 -24.46 -24.93 -37.66
CA ALA A 281 -24.55 -26.38 -37.82
C ALA A 281 -25.25 -26.83 -39.12
N SER A 282 -26.06 -25.96 -39.71
CA SER A 282 -26.81 -26.16 -40.97
C SER A 282 -27.39 -24.82 -41.44
N ASP A 283 -27.92 -24.77 -42.66
CA ASP A 283 -28.67 -23.64 -43.25
C ASP A 283 -29.77 -23.03 -42.33
N THR A 284 -30.31 -23.84 -41.40
CA THR A 284 -31.39 -23.46 -40.48
C THR A 284 -30.92 -23.16 -39.06
N ALA A 285 -29.77 -23.67 -38.63
CA ALA A 285 -29.28 -23.48 -37.28
C ALA A 285 -28.86 -22.03 -36.99
N SER A 286 -29.00 -21.59 -35.73
CA SER A 286 -28.30 -20.39 -35.24
C SER A 286 -26.80 -20.55 -35.39
N GLY A 287 -26.12 -19.46 -35.74
CA GLY A 287 -24.66 -19.43 -35.76
C GLY A 287 -24.03 -19.09 -34.42
N ILE A 288 -22.75 -19.39 -34.34
CA ILE A 288 -21.90 -19.22 -33.17
C ILE A 288 -20.70 -18.34 -33.55
N VAL A 289 -20.39 -17.34 -32.72
CA VAL A 289 -19.06 -16.71 -32.68
C VAL A 289 -18.26 -17.38 -31.57
N SER A 290 -17.10 -17.92 -31.89
CA SER A 290 -16.13 -18.44 -30.92
C SER A 290 -14.79 -17.70 -31.03
N ARG A 291 -13.97 -17.79 -29.99
CA ARG A 291 -12.65 -17.17 -29.91
C ARG A 291 -11.60 -18.16 -29.38
N VAL A 292 -10.47 -18.28 -30.04
CA VAL A 292 -9.24 -18.87 -29.50
C VAL A 292 -8.31 -17.72 -29.11
N ASN A 293 -7.80 -17.74 -27.88
CA ASN A 293 -6.86 -16.72 -27.42
C ASN A 293 -5.50 -16.86 -28.14
N GLY A 294 -4.91 -15.73 -28.52
CA GLY A 294 -3.53 -15.67 -29.00
C GLY A 294 -2.50 -15.82 -27.85
N PRO A 295 -1.22 -16.06 -28.18
CA PRO A 295 -0.69 -16.29 -29.53
C PRO A 295 -1.03 -17.70 -30.05
N LEU A 296 -1.30 -17.81 -31.36
CA LEU A 296 -1.42 -19.10 -32.02
C LEU A 296 -0.03 -19.73 -32.29
N PRO A 297 0.06 -21.05 -32.54
CA PRO A 297 1.32 -21.70 -32.89
C PRO A 297 1.91 -21.09 -34.16
N THR A 298 3.23 -20.90 -34.21
CA THR A 298 3.93 -20.32 -35.36
C THR A 298 4.76 -21.34 -36.16
N SER A 299 4.77 -22.60 -35.72
CA SER A 299 5.46 -23.72 -36.33
C SER A 299 4.51 -24.90 -36.54
N ALA A 300 4.91 -25.88 -37.36
CA ALA A 300 4.17 -27.11 -37.51
C ALA A 300 4.12 -27.88 -36.17
N GLY A 301 3.03 -28.62 -35.94
CA GLY A 301 2.76 -29.32 -34.69
C GLY A 301 1.32 -29.83 -34.59
N ASN A 302 0.94 -30.31 -33.41
CA ASN A 302 -0.42 -30.77 -33.10
C ASN A 302 -0.95 -30.06 -31.85
N ALA A 303 -1.03 -28.73 -31.89
CA ALA A 303 -1.55 -27.95 -30.77
C ALA A 303 -3.07 -28.15 -30.61
N ALA A 304 -3.53 -28.45 -29.41
CA ALA A 304 -4.96 -28.44 -29.08
C ALA A 304 -5.39 -27.02 -28.71
N LEU A 305 -6.14 -26.37 -29.60
CA LEU A 305 -6.56 -24.97 -29.47
C LEU A 305 -7.96 -24.89 -28.86
N THR A 306 -8.07 -24.30 -27.67
CA THR A 306 -9.35 -24.18 -26.94
C THR A 306 -10.14 -22.97 -27.42
N ALA A 307 -11.31 -23.21 -28.01
CA ALA A 307 -12.26 -22.17 -28.35
C ALA A 307 -13.21 -21.84 -27.19
N THR A 308 -13.49 -20.56 -27.01
CA THR A 308 -14.47 -20.01 -26.06
C THR A 308 -15.62 -19.38 -26.84
N THR A 309 -16.86 -19.80 -26.61
CA THR A 309 -18.03 -19.19 -27.26
C THR A 309 -18.22 -17.74 -26.79
N ILE A 310 -18.17 -16.80 -27.73
CA ILE A 310 -18.50 -15.39 -27.53
C ILE A 310 -20.01 -15.21 -27.59
N THR A 311 -20.69 -15.75 -28.61
CA THR A 311 -22.16 -15.80 -28.64
C THR A 311 -22.63 -16.99 -29.48
N ASN A 312 -23.80 -17.55 -29.15
CA ASN A 312 -24.50 -18.58 -29.93
C ASN A 312 -25.85 -18.08 -30.47
N ALA A 313 -26.04 -16.75 -30.48
CA ALA A 313 -27.28 -16.09 -30.83
C ALA A 313 -27.24 -15.43 -32.22
N LEU A 314 -26.34 -15.85 -33.12
CA LEU A 314 -26.37 -15.35 -34.51
C LEU A 314 -27.63 -15.86 -35.23
N PRO A 315 -28.13 -15.15 -36.27
CA PRO A 315 -29.44 -15.43 -36.87
C PRO A 315 -29.61 -16.86 -37.40
N ALA A 316 -30.64 -17.56 -36.91
CA ALA A 316 -31.12 -18.83 -37.46
C ALA A 316 -31.85 -18.65 -38.80
N ASN A 317 -32.07 -19.75 -39.53
CA ASN A 317 -32.77 -19.78 -40.83
C ASN A 317 -32.18 -18.80 -41.86
N ALA A 318 -30.85 -18.67 -41.82
CA ALA A 318 -30.10 -17.63 -42.50
C ALA A 318 -29.30 -18.14 -43.71
N GLY A 319 -29.33 -19.45 -44.00
CA GLY A 319 -28.42 -20.12 -44.92
C GLY A 319 -27.13 -20.57 -44.24
N GLN A 320 -26.36 -21.42 -44.91
CA GLN A 320 -25.05 -21.84 -44.42
C GLN A 320 -24.11 -20.64 -44.41
N TYR A 321 -23.40 -20.42 -43.31
CA TYR A 321 -22.43 -19.33 -43.20
C TYR A 321 -21.16 -19.77 -43.93
N ASN A 322 -20.81 -19.02 -44.96
CA ASN A 322 -19.67 -19.34 -45.83
C ASN A 322 -18.48 -18.40 -45.60
N SER A 323 -18.70 -17.24 -44.97
CA SER A 323 -17.71 -16.17 -44.90
C SER A 323 -17.96 -15.21 -43.73
N VAL A 324 -16.89 -14.69 -43.13
CA VAL A 324 -16.91 -13.74 -42.03
C VAL A 324 -15.82 -12.68 -42.19
N ALA A 325 -16.24 -11.42 -42.15
CA ALA A 325 -15.32 -10.30 -42.05
C ALA A 325 -15.76 -9.33 -40.95
N PHE A 326 -14.81 -8.63 -40.34
CA PHE A 326 -15.13 -7.51 -39.48
C PHE A 326 -15.40 -6.26 -40.32
N GLY A 327 -16.54 -5.66 -40.09
CA GLY A 327 -17.06 -4.55 -40.87
C GLY A 327 -16.97 -3.21 -40.16
N PRO A 328 -17.66 -2.20 -40.72
CA PRO A 328 -17.75 -0.87 -40.14
C PRO A 328 -18.24 -0.91 -38.70
N ASN A 329 -17.75 -0.01 -37.85
CA ASN A 329 -18.13 0.12 -36.43
C ASN A 329 -17.91 -1.15 -35.58
N GLY A 330 -17.09 -2.11 -36.03
CA GLY A 330 -16.91 -3.39 -35.36
C GLY A 330 -18.11 -4.34 -35.50
N ASN A 331 -18.96 -4.13 -36.52
CA ASN A 331 -20.02 -5.07 -36.86
C ASN A 331 -19.40 -6.37 -37.41
N LEU A 332 -20.05 -7.50 -37.17
CA LEU A 332 -19.74 -8.76 -37.85
C LEU A 332 -20.44 -8.76 -39.21
N VAL A 333 -19.72 -9.06 -40.30
CA VAL A 333 -20.27 -9.18 -41.65
C VAL A 333 -20.27 -10.64 -42.01
N ILE A 334 -21.46 -11.23 -42.18
CA ILE A 334 -21.63 -12.65 -42.48
C ILE A 334 -22.18 -12.79 -43.89
N GLY A 335 -21.46 -13.50 -44.75
CA GLY A 335 -21.99 -13.98 -46.02
C GLY A 335 -22.50 -15.41 -45.89
N SER A 336 -23.69 -15.65 -46.44
CA SER A 336 -24.38 -16.92 -46.30
C SER A 336 -25.12 -17.30 -47.59
N ALA A 337 -25.22 -18.59 -47.88
CA ALA A 337 -25.91 -19.12 -49.06
C ALA A 337 -26.89 -20.23 -48.67
N LEU A 338 -27.94 -20.43 -49.46
CA LEU A 338 -28.84 -21.57 -49.30
C LEU A 338 -28.38 -22.71 -50.20
N SER A 339 -28.35 -23.93 -49.66
CA SER A 339 -28.05 -25.18 -50.37
C SER A 339 -28.92 -25.43 -51.63
N SER A 340 -30.08 -24.77 -51.73
CA SER A 340 -31.02 -24.84 -52.86
C SER A 340 -30.68 -23.94 -54.06
N GLY A 341 -29.50 -23.32 -54.10
CA GLY A 341 -29.04 -22.51 -55.25
C GLY A 341 -29.61 -21.09 -55.31
N ALA A 342 -30.09 -20.55 -54.20
CA ALA A 342 -30.58 -19.18 -54.10
C ALA A 342 -29.47 -18.17 -53.80
N SER A 343 -29.70 -16.90 -54.16
CA SER A 343 -28.78 -15.78 -54.01
C SER A 343 -28.13 -15.72 -52.62
N SER A 344 -26.81 -15.53 -52.58
CA SER A 344 -26.11 -15.26 -51.32
C SER A 344 -26.70 -14.05 -50.61
N THR A 345 -26.68 -14.04 -49.28
CA THR A 345 -27.11 -12.89 -48.47
C THR A 345 -25.97 -12.43 -47.57
N ILE A 346 -25.77 -11.10 -47.53
CA ILE A 346 -24.83 -10.44 -46.62
C ILE A 346 -25.63 -9.88 -45.46
N LYS A 347 -25.13 -10.08 -44.24
CA LYS A 347 -25.77 -9.63 -43.00
C LYS A 347 -24.77 -8.85 -42.18
N GLN A 348 -25.18 -7.71 -41.63
CA GLN A 348 -24.45 -7.11 -40.51
C GLN A 348 -25.08 -7.60 -39.21
N VAL A 349 -24.24 -8.06 -38.30
CA VAL A 349 -24.65 -8.61 -37.01
C VAL A 349 -23.85 -7.93 -35.89
N ASP A 350 -24.48 -7.76 -34.74
CA ASP A 350 -23.82 -7.31 -33.53
C ASP A 350 -23.04 -8.47 -32.88
N PRO A 351 -21.69 -8.48 -32.90
CA PRO A 351 -20.92 -9.59 -32.39
C PRO A 351 -20.99 -9.74 -30.87
N ALA A 352 -21.46 -8.71 -30.16
CA ALA A 352 -21.60 -8.75 -28.70
C ALA A 352 -22.92 -9.41 -28.26
N THR A 353 -23.98 -9.31 -29.09
CA THR A 353 -25.34 -9.75 -28.71
C THR A 353 -25.95 -10.80 -29.64
N GLY A 354 -25.41 -10.98 -30.85
CA GLY A 354 -25.97 -11.80 -31.92
C GLY A 354 -27.05 -11.13 -32.78
N ALA A 355 -27.46 -9.90 -32.44
CA ALA A 355 -28.57 -9.22 -33.09
C ALA A 355 -28.26 -8.83 -34.56
N GLN A 356 -29.14 -9.23 -35.50
CA GLN A 356 -29.04 -8.78 -36.89
C GLN A 356 -29.35 -7.29 -37.00
N LEU A 357 -28.45 -6.54 -37.62
CA LEU A 357 -28.52 -5.09 -37.84
C LEU A 357 -29.03 -4.77 -39.25
N SER A 358 -28.57 -5.53 -40.26
CA SER A 358 -29.07 -5.47 -41.63
C SER A 358 -28.94 -6.83 -42.31
N SER A 359 -29.69 -7.02 -43.40
CA SER A 359 -29.59 -8.15 -44.32
C SER A 359 -29.86 -7.64 -45.74
N SER A 360 -29.13 -8.15 -46.73
CA SER A 360 -29.31 -7.79 -48.15
C SER A 360 -28.92 -8.95 -49.05
N ALA A 361 -29.60 -9.08 -50.19
CA ALA A 361 -29.24 -10.04 -51.22
C ALA A 361 -27.97 -9.60 -51.96
N GLY A 362 -27.07 -10.54 -52.22
CA GLY A 362 -25.87 -10.35 -53.01
C GLY A 362 -26.17 -10.45 -54.51
N PRO A 363 -25.51 -9.62 -55.34
CA PRO A 363 -25.58 -9.74 -56.79
C PRO A 363 -24.71 -10.89 -57.35
N ILE A 364 -23.86 -11.50 -56.52
CA ILE A 364 -22.92 -12.57 -56.88
C ILE A 364 -22.91 -13.67 -55.81
N ALA A 365 -22.47 -14.87 -56.20
CA ALA A 365 -22.26 -15.98 -55.29
C ALA A 365 -20.88 -15.89 -54.63
N TRP A 366 -20.82 -15.37 -53.41
CA TRP A 366 -19.58 -15.34 -52.62
C TRP A 366 -19.27 -16.72 -52.04
N VAL A 367 -18.00 -17.11 -52.09
CA VAL A 367 -17.49 -18.30 -51.39
C VAL A 367 -16.90 -17.89 -50.05
N ASP A 368 -16.12 -16.81 -50.04
CA ASP A 368 -15.36 -16.35 -48.87
C ASP A 368 -15.29 -14.81 -48.78
N MET A 369 -14.99 -14.24 -47.60
CA MET A 369 -14.80 -12.80 -47.40
C MET A 369 -13.73 -12.46 -46.35
N ALA A 370 -12.89 -11.48 -46.67
CA ALA A 370 -11.90 -10.92 -45.75
C ALA A 370 -12.02 -9.39 -45.63
N SER A 371 -11.44 -8.82 -44.58
CA SER A 371 -11.21 -7.38 -44.48
C SER A 371 -9.89 -7.12 -43.78
N CYS A 372 -9.36 -5.89 -43.93
CA CYS A 372 -8.25 -5.39 -43.15
C CYS A 372 -8.70 -4.52 -41.95
N ILE A 373 -9.93 -4.73 -41.46
CA ILE A 373 -10.46 -4.06 -40.26
C ILE A 373 -10.36 -5.02 -39.09
N TYR A 374 -9.82 -4.56 -37.96
CA TYR A 374 -9.86 -5.31 -36.70
C TYR A 374 -11.08 -4.92 -35.85
N PRO A 375 -11.70 -5.87 -35.14
CA PRO A 375 -12.86 -5.59 -34.29
C PRO A 375 -12.47 -4.76 -33.08
N ASN A 376 -13.45 -4.07 -32.48
CA ASN A 376 -13.25 -3.55 -31.14
C ASN A 376 -13.35 -4.68 -30.12
N THR A 377 -12.43 -4.68 -29.15
CA THR A 377 -12.39 -5.65 -28.06
C THR A 377 -12.56 -4.98 -26.70
N MET A 378 -13.14 -5.71 -25.75
CA MET A 378 -13.28 -5.30 -24.36
C MET A 378 -12.82 -6.39 -23.39
N VAL A 379 -12.03 -6.00 -22.40
CA VAL A 379 -11.56 -6.84 -21.29
C VAL A 379 -11.95 -6.19 -19.97
N LEU A 380 -12.36 -7.00 -18.99
CA LEU A 380 -12.59 -6.55 -17.61
C LEU A 380 -11.67 -7.34 -16.66
N GLN A 381 -10.88 -6.62 -15.86
CA GLN A 381 -9.90 -7.17 -14.93
C GLN A 381 -10.04 -6.60 -13.51
N LYS A 382 -9.60 -7.37 -12.51
CA LYS A 382 -9.57 -6.95 -11.10
C LYS A 382 -8.19 -6.44 -10.71
N ASN A 383 -8.13 -5.34 -9.97
CA ASN A 383 -6.94 -4.89 -9.26
C ASN A 383 -7.15 -4.89 -7.73
N LEU A 384 -6.17 -5.42 -7.00
CA LEU A 384 -6.13 -5.49 -5.53
C LEU A 384 -4.79 -4.95 -5.00
N PRO A 385 -4.54 -3.62 -5.08
CA PRO A 385 -3.23 -3.03 -4.81
C PRO A 385 -2.71 -3.26 -3.39
N GLN A 386 -3.61 -3.43 -2.40
CA GLN A 386 -3.27 -3.77 -1.01
C GLN A 386 -3.57 -5.24 -0.68
N GLY A 387 -3.88 -6.07 -1.68
CA GLY A 387 -4.41 -7.41 -1.49
C GLY A 387 -5.87 -7.43 -1.05
N ARG A 388 -6.25 -8.53 -0.41
CA ARG A 388 -7.60 -8.81 0.07
C ARG A 388 -7.71 -8.46 1.56
N TYR A 389 -8.87 -7.94 1.98
CA TYR A 389 -9.20 -7.65 3.37
C TYR A 389 -9.13 -8.91 4.24
N ALA A 390 -9.80 -9.98 3.80
CA ALA A 390 -9.59 -11.34 4.30
C ALA A 390 -9.05 -12.23 3.16
N PRO A 391 -8.12 -13.18 3.43
CA PRO A 391 -7.51 -14.00 2.38
C PRO A 391 -8.50 -14.79 1.51
N GLY A 392 -9.68 -15.12 2.05
CA GLY A 392 -10.73 -15.87 1.36
C GLY A 392 -11.71 -15.02 0.54
N ASP A 393 -11.63 -13.69 0.55
CA ASP A 393 -12.53 -12.82 -0.23
C ASP A 393 -12.30 -13.01 -1.73
N GLN A 394 -13.35 -13.16 -2.54
CA GLN A 394 -13.26 -13.31 -3.99
C GLN A 394 -14.34 -12.48 -4.69
N PHE A 395 -14.03 -12.02 -5.89
CA PHE A 395 -14.88 -11.15 -6.70
C PHE A 395 -15.23 -11.81 -8.03
N THR A 396 -16.50 -11.81 -8.40
CA THR A 396 -16.98 -12.14 -9.75
C THR A 396 -17.10 -10.84 -10.53
N LEU A 397 -16.33 -10.73 -11.62
CA LEU A 397 -16.39 -9.65 -12.59
C LEU A 397 -17.43 -10.00 -13.66
N THR A 398 -18.16 -8.99 -14.15
CA THR A 398 -19.17 -9.15 -15.21
C THR A 398 -19.09 -8.01 -16.22
N ILE A 399 -19.11 -8.35 -17.51
CA ILE A 399 -19.44 -7.42 -18.60
C ILE A 399 -20.90 -7.65 -18.99
N GLY A 400 -21.71 -6.59 -18.95
CA GLY A 400 -23.13 -6.63 -19.34
C GLY A 400 -23.39 -6.00 -20.71
N ASN A 401 -24.64 -6.09 -21.15
CA ASN A 401 -25.09 -5.76 -22.52
C ASN A 401 -24.44 -6.64 -23.60
N VAL A 402 -24.17 -7.91 -23.27
CA VAL A 402 -23.61 -8.93 -24.17
C VAL A 402 -24.39 -10.24 -24.01
N THR A 403 -24.46 -11.06 -25.06
CA THR A 403 -25.09 -12.39 -25.07
C THR A 403 -24.00 -13.47 -25.12
N SER A 404 -23.29 -13.64 -23.99
CA SER A 404 -22.12 -14.52 -23.88
C SER A 404 -22.10 -15.27 -22.56
N SER A 405 -21.67 -16.53 -22.56
CA SER A 405 -21.30 -17.26 -21.33
C SER A 405 -19.91 -16.89 -20.82
N ALA A 406 -19.07 -16.30 -21.66
CA ALA A 406 -17.72 -15.84 -21.33
C ALA A 406 -17.68 -14.39 -20.80
N ASN A 407 -18.82 -13.85 -20.38
CA ASN A 407 -18.95 -12.48 -19.86
C ASN A 407 -18.72 -12.35 -18.35
N THR A 408 -18.41 -13.44 -17.66
CA THR A 408 -18.08 -13.43 -16.24
C THR A 408 -16.76 -14.12 -15.96
N ALA A 409 -16.06 -13.67 -14.91
CA ALA A 409 -14.84 -14.31 -14.41
C ALA A 409 -14.71 -14.09 -12.90
N THR A 410 -14.47 -15.15 -12.14
CA THR A 410 -14.27 -15.07 -10.70
C THR A 410 -12.78 -15.12 -10.37
N THR A 411 -12.32 -14.17 -9.55
CA THR A 411 -10.95 -14.19 -9.01
C THR A 411 -10.73 -15.40 -8.10
N THR A 412 -9.48 -15.84 -7.99
CA THR A 412 -9.07 -16.94 -7.10
C THR A 412 -7.76 -16.59 -6.39
N GLY A 413 -7.36 -17.39 -5.39
CA GLY A 413 -6.10 -17.23 -4.67
C GLY A 413 -5.99 -15.93 -3.86
N THR A 414 -4.78 -15.59 -3.44
CA THR A 414 -4.48 -14.49 -2.49
C THR A 414 -3.59 -13.39 -3.07
N ALA A 415 -3.29 -13.43 -4.38
CA ALA A 415 -2.36 -12.52 -5.02
C ALA A 415 -2.78 -11.04 -4.92
N THR A 416 -1.81 -10.14 -4.80
CA THR A 416 -2.01 -8.69 -4.85
C THR A 416 -1.87 -8.16 -6.28
N GLY A 417 -2.31 -6.92 -6.54
CA GLY A 417 -2.23 -6.29 -7.87
C GLY A 417 -3.29 -6.80 -8.85
N ILE A 418 -2.96 -6.80 -10.14
CA ILE A 418 -3.85 -7.31 -11.20
C ILE A 418 -4.01 -8.82 -11.07
N GLN A 419 -5.26 -9.29 -11.04
CA GLN A 419 -5.60 -10.70 -10.92
C GLN A 419 -5.56 -11.40 -12.28
N SER A 420 -5.21 -12.69 -12.30
CA SER A 420 -5.14 -13.51 -13.52
C SER A 420 -6.52 -13.84 -14.12
N SER A 421 -7.57 -13.93 -13.29
CA SER A 421 -8.95 -14.06 -13.76
C SER A 421 -9.42 -12.76 -14.41
N ILE A 422 -9.67 -12.80 -15.73
CA ILE A 422 -10.18 -11.69 -16.53
C ILE A 422 -11.40 -12.13 -17.35
N VAL A 423 -12.28 -11.18 -17.67
CA VAL A 423 -13.37 -11.36 -18.64
C VAL A 423 -12.89 -10.95 -20.02
N GLY A 424 -13.23 -11.72 -21.06
CA GLY A 424 -12.95 -11.38 -22.45
C GLY A 424 -11.63 -11.95 -23.00
N PRO A 425 -11.05 -11.34 -24.06
CA PRO A 425 -11.57 -10.21 -24.83
C PRO A 425 -12.91 -10.52 -25.53
N LEU A 426 -13.97 -9.82 -25.14
CA LEU A 426 -15.26 -9.87 -25.85
C LEU A 426 -15.25 -8.86 -27.01
N LEU A 427 -16.08 -9.11 -28.01
CA LEU A 427 -16.27 -8.19 -29.14
C LEU A 427 -17.26 -7.08 -28.78
N GLY A 428 -17.12 -5.91 -29.41
CA GLY A 428 -18.08 -4.81 -29.25
C GLY A 428 -18.13 -3.86 -30.43
N ARG A 429 -19.23 -3.10 -30.49
CA ARG A 429 -19.50 -2.14 -31.56
C ARG A 429 -19.27 -0.71 -31.12
N SER A 430 -18.63 0.06 -31.98
CA SER A 430 -18.39 1.49 -31.81
C SER A 430 -19.70 2.25 -31.53
N GLY A 431 -19.67 3.12 -30.52
CA GLY A 431 -20.82 3.88 -30.04
C GLY A 431 -21.78 3.13 -29.10
N GLN A 432 -21.72 1.80 -29.01
CA GLN A 432 -22.58 1.05 -28.09
C GLN A 432 -22.08 1.17 -26.64
N THR A 433 -23.03 1.28 -25.70
CA THR A 433 -22.74 1.36 -24.26
C THR A 433 -22.75 -0.03 -23.64
N TYR A 434 -21.64 -0.41 -23.02
CA TYR A 434 -21.47 -1.64 -22.25
C TYR A 434 -21.42 -1.32 -20.76
N THR A 435 -21.86 -2.26 -19.93
CA THR A 435 -21.78 -2.15 -18.46
C THR A 435 -20.67 -3.03 -17.93
N ILE A 436 -20.02 -2.58 -16.85
CA ILE A 436 -19.09 -3.39 -16.06
C ILE A 436 -19.58 -3.44 -14.63
N SER A 437 -19.41 -4.58 -13.98
CA SER A 437 -19.66 -4.70 -12.55
C SER A 437 -18.78 -5.76 -11.90
N GLU A 438 -18.73 -5.71 -10.58
CA GLU A 438 -18.32 -6.83 -9.75
C GLU A 438 -19.33 -7.11 -8.64
N THR A 439 -19.36 -8.36 -8.20
CA THR A 439 -20.02 -8.81 -6.98
C THR A 439 -19.03 -9.58 -6.11
N ALA A 440 -19.26 -9.63 -4.80
CA ALA A 440 -18.52 -10.53 -3.93
C ALA A 440 -19.01 -11.97 -4.19
N ALA A 441 -18.10 -12.84 -4.65
CA ALA A 441 -18.30 -14.29 -4.68
C ALA A 441 -18.10 -14.88 -3.27
N SER A 442 -17.22 -14.27 -2.49
CA SER A 442 -17.03 -14.51 -1.05
C SER A 442 -16.51 -13.22 -0.38
N GLY A 443 -16.76 -13.08 0.92
CA GLY A 443 -16.44 -11.85 1.65
C GLY A 443 -17.48 -10.75 1.46
N SER A 444 -17.06 -9.49 1.53
CA SER A 444 -17.94 -8.33 1.31
C SER A 444 -17.22 -7.17 0.61
N LEU A 445 -17.86 -6.58 -0.39
CA LEU A 445 -17.40 -5.34 -1.03
C LEU A 445 -17.38 -4.15 -0.06
N SER A 446 -18.19 -4.16 1.02
CA SER A 446 -18.16 -3.10 2.03
C SER A 446 -16.86 -3.04 2.85
N ASN A 447 -16.00 -4.06 2.73
CA ASN A 447 -14.65 -4.04 3.29
C ASN A 447 -13.65 -3.26 2.42
N TYR A 448 -14.07 -2.76 1.25
CA TYR A 448 -13.19 -2.14 0.25
C TYR A 448 -13.71 -0.78 -0.20
N THR A 449 -12.79 0.09 -0.61
CA THR A 449 -13.10 1.24 -1.47
C THR A 449 -12.87 0.84 -2.92
N SER A 450 -13.97 0.72 -3.68
CA SER A 450 -13.96 0.37 -5.10
C SER A 450 -13.90 1.61 -6.00
N THR A 451 -13.10 1.53 -7.06
CA THR A 451 -13.05 2.48 -8.19
C THR A 451 -12.87 1.72 -9.48
N TRP A 452 -13.18 2.33 -10.63
CA TRP A 452 -12.97 1.70 -11.93
C TRP A 452 -12.54 2.71 -13.00
N SER A 453 -11.81 2.20 -14.00
CA SER A 453 -11.39 2.97 -15.18
C SER A 453 -11.30 2.04 -16.39
N CYS A 454 -11.80 2.52 -17.53
CA CYS A 454 -11.70 1.88 -18.84
C CYS A 454 -10.80 2.73 -19.74
N VAL A 455 -9.75 2.13 -20.31
CA VAL A 455 -8.80 2.79 -21.21
C VAL A 455 -8.77 2.11 -22.57
N ASP A 456 -8.64 2.87 -23.65
CA ASP A 456 -8.37 2.34 -24.99
C ASP A 456 -6.85 2.19 -25.17
N GLN A 457 -6.37 0.95 -25.07
CA GLN A 457 -4.94 0.64 -25.21
C GLN A 457 -4.44 0.82 -26.65
N ALA A 458 -5.31 0.67 -27.67
CA ALA A 458 -4.93 0.90 -29.06
C ALA A 458 -4.66 2.38 -29.34
N ASN A 459 -5.29 3.27 -28.57
CA ASN A 459 -5.10 4.71 -28.60
C ASN A 459 -4.29 5.22 -27.38
N GLY A 460 -3.16 4.58 -27.09
CA GLY A 460 -2.20 5.07 -26.10
C GLY A 460 -2.67 5.11 -24.64
N ASN A 461 -3.64 4.26 -24.28
CA ASN A 461 -4.31 4.23 -22.97
C ASN A 461 -5.17 5.48 -22.66
N VAL A 462 -5.75 6.12 -23.68
CA VAL A 462 -6.73 7.19 -23.48
C VAL A 462 -7.91 6.68 -22.63
N VAL A 463 -8.28 7.43 -21.58
CA VAL A 463 -9.41 7.08 -20.71
C VAL A 463 -10.72 7.26 -21.48
N VAL A 464 -11.48 6.17 -21.59
CA VAL A 464 -12.81 6.12 -22.20
C VAL A 464 -13.89 6.49 -21.18
N ALA A 465 -13.79 5.95 -19.98
CA ALA A 465 -14.68 6.24 -18.86
C ALA A 465 -14.03 5.84 -17.53
N SER A 466 -14.46 6.44 -16.41
CA SER A 466 -14.00 6.09 -15.06
C SER A 466 -15.02 6.51 -14.01
N GLY A 467 -15.02 5.84 -12.85
CA GLY A 467 -15.93 6.18 -11.75
C GLY A 467 -15.57 5.53 -10.42
N ASN A 468 -16.40 5.81 -9.43
CA ASN A 468 -16.32 5.22 -8.09
C ASN A 468 -17.34 4.08 -7.96
N GLY A 469 -17.10 3.16 -7.01
CA GLY A 469 -17.97 2.01 -6.76
C GLY A 469 -17.57 0.77 -7.55
N SER A 470 -18.38 -0.28 -7.42
CA SER A 470 -18.16 -1.62 -7.98
C SER A 470 -18.80 -1.84 -9.36
N SER A 471 -19.37 -0.80 -9.98
CA SER A 471 -19.98 -0.88 -11.30
C SER A 471 -19.96 0.44 -12.05
N GLY A 472 -20.14 0.36 -13.37
CA GLY A 472 -20.11 1.50 -14.27
C GLY A 472 -20.52 1.15 -15.69
N SER A 473 -20.38 2.10 -16.60
CA SER A 473 -20.59 1.89 -18.03
C SER A 473 -19.61 2.71 -18.86
N PHE A 474 -19.36 2.25 -20.08
CA PHE A 474 -18.54 2.97 -21.06
C PHE A 474 -19.19 2.84 -22.44
N ALA A 475 -19.06 3.88 -23.27
CA ALA A 475 -19.34 3.77 -24.69
C ALA A 475 -18.08 3.28 -25.41
N MET A 476 -18.22 2.24 -26.24
CA MET A 476 -17.09 1.71 -27.02
C MET A 476 -16.60 2.79 -28.01
N PRO A 477 -15.28 3.09 -28.07
CA PRO A 477 -14.76 4.09 -29.00
C PRO A 477 -15.00 3.76 -30.48
N ASN A 478 -15.02 4.81 -31.30
CA ASN A 478 -15.09 4.71 -32.75
C ASN A 478 -13.68 4.63 -33.34
N ASN A 479 -13.04 3.46 -33.29
CA ASN A 479 -11.76 3.23 -33.98
C ASN A 479 -12.01 2.48 -35.30
N ILE A 480 -11.89 3.24 -36.39
CA ILE A 480 -12.47 2.91 -37.70
C ILE A 480 -11.55 1.99 -38.53
N ALA A 481 -10.25 1.92 -38.22
CA ALA A 481 -9.24 1.20 -39.00
C ALA A 481 -8.34 0.25 -38.18
N GLY A 482 -8.25 0.40 -36.85
CA GLY A 482 -7.40 -0.42 -36.00
C GLY A 482 -8.12 -1.26 -34.95
N GLY A 483 -9.43 -1.04 -34.75
CA GLY A 483 -10.19 -1.61 -33.63
C GLY A 483 -9.84 -0.96 -32.28
N ALA A 484 -10.82 -0.62 -31.46
CA ALA A 484 -10.56 -0.13 -30.10
C ALA A 484 -10.21 -1.31 -29.19
N LYS A 485 -9.26 -1.13 -28.27
CA LYS A 485 -8.86 -2.17 -27.30
C LYS A 485 -9.15 -1.68 -25.88
N VAL A 486 -10.41 -1.78 -25.47
CA VAL A 486 -10.85 -1.26 -24.17
C VAL A 486 -10.50 -2.25 -23.05
N VAL A 487 -9.67 -1.80 -22.10
CA VAL A 487 -9.39 -2.55 -20.87
C VAL A 487 -9.97 -1.80 -19.69
N CYS A 488 -11.02 -2.37 -19.10
CA CYS A 488 -11.66 -1.91 -17.89
C CYS A 488 -11.04 -2.59 -16.66
N THR A 489 -10.66 -1.80 -15.65
CA THR A 489 -10.06 -2.28 -14.41
C THR A 489 -10.89 -1.82 -13.23
N ILE A 490 -11.46 -2.76 -12.45
CA ILE A 490 -12.10 -2.43 -11.15
C ILE A 490 -11.08 -2.66 -10.05
N THR A 491 -10.69 -1.57 -9.37
CA THR A 491 -9.69 -1.56 -8.29
C THR A 491 -10.36 -1.52 -6.93
N ASN A 492 -10.13 -2.56 -6.10
CA ASN A 492 -10.55 -2.56 -4.70
C ASN A 492 -9.35 -2.31 -3.79
N THR A 493 -9.38 -1.19 -3.08
CA THR A 493 -8.45 -0.91 -2.00
C THR A 493 -9.06 -1.41 -0.70
N ALA A 494 -8.41 -2.37 -0.04
CA ALA A 494 -8.89 -2.91 1.23
C ALA A 494 -8.95 -1.80 2.28
N SER A 495 -10.00 -1.81 3.11
CA SER A 495 -9.99 -1.01 4.34
C SER A 495 -8.95 -1.59 5.31
N PRO A 496 -8.28 -0.78 6.13
CA PRO A 496 -7.39 -1.31 7.15
C PRO A 496 -8.11 -2.30 8.07
N SER A 497 -7.60 -3.52 8.19
CA SER A 497 -8.19 -4.59 9.01
C SER A 497 -7.60 -4.68 10.42
N THR A 498 -6.53 -3.95 10.72
CA THR A 498 -5.81 -4.02 12.00
C THR A 498 -5.66 -2.67 12.69
N ALA A 499 -5.84 -2.60 14.00
CA ALA A 499 -5.50 -1.44 14.84
C ALA A 499 -4.43 -1.81 15.88
N THR A 500 -3.71 -0.83 16.43
CA THR A 500 -2.69 -1.06 17.46
C THR A 500 -3.00 -0.34 18.76
N VAL A 501 -2.72 -0.98 19.90
CA VAL A 501 -2.80 -0.37 21.25
C VAL A 501 -1.44 -0.49 21.92
N THR A 502 -0.89 0.62 22.38
CA THR A 502 0.37 0.68 23.15
C THR A 502 0.15 1.46 24.43
N LEU A 503 0.56 0.90 25.57
CA LEU A 503 0.40 1.55 26.87
C LEU A 503 1.78 1.92 27.45
N GLY A 504 1.93 3.18 27.84
CA GLY A 504 3.11 3.74 28.48
C GLY A 504 2.95 3.92 29.98
N LYS A 505 4.07 3.88 30.70
CA LYS A 505 4.21 4.17 32.11
C LYS A 505 5.31 5.20 32.32
N GLN A 506 4.99 6.21 33.11
CA GLN A 506 5.97 7.10 33.70
C GLN A 506 5.82 7.15 35.22
N VAL A 507 6.92 7.47 35.89
CA VAL A 507 7.00 7.73 37.33
C VAL A 507 7.67 9.09 37.55
N THR A 508 7.11 9.89 38.45
CA THR A 508 7.65 11.19 38.85
C THR A 508 8.59 11.07 40.06
N ASP A 509 9.29 12.15 40.41
CA ASP A 509 9.91 12.27 41.73
C ASP A 509 8.87 12.35 42.87
N VAL A 510 9.30 12.30 44.13
CA VAL A 510 8.39 12.37 45.30
C VAL A 510 7.62 13.69 45.41
N ASN A 511 8.08 14.77 44.78
CA ASN A 511 7.34 16.04 44.67
C ASN A 511 6.32 16.01 43.52
N GLY A 512 6.34 14.94 42.72
CA GLY A 512 5.46 14.74 41.59
C GLY A 512 5.93 15.41 40.30
N ASN A 513 7.18 15.84 40.21
CA ASN A 513 7.75 16.47 39.01
C ASN A 513 8.58 15.46 38.21
N ASN A 514 9.15 15.90 37.09
CA ASN A 514 10.13 15.12 36.31
C ASN A 514 9.68 13.69 35.95
N PRO A 515 8.54 13.50 35.23
CA PRO A 515 8.06 12.18 34.85
C PRO A 515 9.06 11.50 33.90
N THR A 516 9.49 10.29 34.26
CA THR A 516 10.44 9.47 33.49
C THR A 516 9.86 8.10 33.19
N ALA A 517 10.25 7.49 32.07
CA ALA A 517 9.76 6.18 31.65
C ALA A 517 10.08 5.09 32.68
N ALA A 518 9.10 4.27 33.06
CA ALA A 518 9.25 3.27 34.12
C ALA A 518 9.01 1.82 33.62
N PRO A 519 10.03 0.94 33.65
CA PRO A 519 9.87 -0.48 33.33
C PRO A 519 9.21 -1.25 34.48
N GLY A 520 8.72 -2.46 34.20
CA GLY A 520 8.22 -3.39 35.22
C GLY A 520 6.79 -3.13 35.71
N TRP A 521 6.02 -2.27 35.04
CA TRP A 521 4.64 -1.97 35.41
C TRP A 521 3.63 -2.76 34.58
N THR A 522 2.64 -3.35 35.24
CA THR A 522 1.57 -4.12 34.59
C THR A 522 0.42 -3.20 34.18
N LEU A 523 0.24 -3.04 32.87
CA LEU A 523 -0.83 -2.25 32.26
C LEU A 523 -1.82 -3.18 31.53
N GLY A 524 -3.10 -2.83 31.52
CA GLY A 524 -4.18 -3.61 30.93
C GLY A 524 -4.81 -2.96 29.69
N ALA A 525 -5.13 -3.77 28.68
CA ALA A 525 -5.84 -3.40 27.45
C ALA A 525 -6.91 -4.46 27.11
N ALA A 526 -7.96 -4.55 27.94
CA ALA A 526 -9.03 -5.51 27.72
C ALA A 526 -9.90 -5.06 26.53
N THR A 527 -9.94 -5.85 25.46
CA THR A 527 -10.67 -5.49 24.23
C THR A 527 -11.99 -6.26 24.12
N THR A 528 -13.08 -5.55 23.86
CA THR A 528 -14.41 -6.13 23.62
C THR A 528 -14.95 -5.62 22.29
N ALA A 529 -15.36 -6.52 21.39
CA ALA A 529 -16.05 -6.14 20.16
C ALA A 529 -17.43 -5.52 20.50
N THR A 530 -17.74 -4.36 19.90
CA THR A 530 -19.03 -3.67 20.02
C THR A 530 -19.87 -3.78 18.75
N THR A 531 -19.25 -4.11 17.61
CA THR A 531 -19.92 -4.43 16.35
C THR A 531 -19.04 -5.37 15.56
N GLY A 532 -19.63 -6.39 14.93
CA GLY A 532 -18.87 -7.42 14.20
C GLY A 532 -17.96 -8.24 15.14
N THR A 533 -16.79 -8.63 14.63
CA THR A 533 -15.83 -9.46 15.38
C THR A 533 -14.46 -8.78 15.46
N VAL A 534 -13.76 -8.98 16.58
CA VAL A 534 -12.38 -8.52 16.79
C VAL A 534 -11.61 -9.61 17.52
N THR A 535 -10.40 -9.91 17.05
CA THR A 535 -9.43 -10.76 17.75
C THR A 535 -8.21 -9.95 18.15
N THR A 536 -7.48 -10.37 19.19
CA THR A 536 -6.30 -9.67 19.69
C THR A 536 -5.05 -10.56 19.67
N SER A 537 -3.92 -9.95 19.35
CA SER A 537 -2.58 -10.55 19.49
C SER A 537 -1.65 -9.55 20.21
N PRO A 538 -1.11 -9.88 21.40
CA PRO A 538 -1.35 -11.10 22.17
C PRO A 538 -2.80 -11.20 22.69
N THR A 539 -3.21 -12.41 23.07
CA THR A 539 -4.54 -12.69 23.65
C THR A 539 -4.66 -12.26 25.12
N GLY A 540 -3.54 -12.17 25.83
CA GLY A 540 -3.50 -11.69 27.22
C GLY A 540 -3.94 -10.23 27.33
N THR A 541 -4.79 -9.92 28.30
CA THR A 541 -5.35 -8.56 28.49
C THR A 541 -4.42 -7.63 29.27
N THR A 542 -3.27 -8.09 29.75
CA THR A 542 -2.26 -7.30 30.45
C THR A 542 -0.86 -7.55 29.89
N ALA A 543 0.01 -6.54 29.98
CA ALA A 543 1.42 -6.63 29.61
C ALA A 543 2.27 -5.78 30.56
N VAL A 544 3.55 -6.13 30.67
CA VAL A 544 4.52 -5.41 31.51
C VAL A 544 5.30 -4.42 30.65
N THR A 545 5.58 -3.22 31.15
CA THR A 545 6.40 -2.23 30.46
C THR A 545 7.87 -2.65 30.37
N GLY A 546 8.45 -2.55 29.17
CA GLY A 546 9.87 -2.76 28.93
C GLY A 546 10.73 -1.56 29.35
N ALA A 547 12.04 -1.61 29.07
CA ALA A 547 13.03 -0.59 29.47
C ALA A 547 12.66 0.86 29.08
N GLY A 548 12.00 1.04 27.93
CA GLY A 548 11.49 2.35 27.48
C GLY A 548 10.18 2.81 28.13
N GLY A 549 9.71 2.13 29.18
CA GLY A 549 8.46 2.45 29.88
C GLY A 549 7.20 2.23 29.06
N SER A 550 7.20 1.33 28.07
CA SER A 550 6.02 0.99 27.27
C SER A 550 5.85 -0.51 27.11
N THR A 551 4.61 -0.96 26.94
CA THR A 551 4.30 -2.35 26.58
C THR A 551 4.69 -2.65 25.13
N ALA A 552 4.79 -3.93 24.79
CA ALA A 552 4.61 -4.34 23.40
C ALA A 552 3.19 -3.97 22.92
N PRO A 553 2.98 -3.68 21.63
CA PRO A 553 1.66 -3.32 21.13
C PRO A 553 0.73 -4.54 21.07
N TRP A 554 -0.53 -4.37 21.48
CA TRP A 554 -1.60 -5.27 21.07
C TRP A 554 -2.03 -4.92 19.64
N THR A 555 -2.11 -5.91 18.78
CA THR A 555 -2.73 -5.82 17.45
C THR A 555 -4.16 -6.34 17.55
N LEU A 556 -5.13 -5.50 17.19
CA LEU A 556 -6.55 -5.81 17.11
C LEU A 556 -6.89 -6.08 15.65
N THR A 557 -7.37 -7.26 15.30
CA THR A 557 -7.77 -7.63 13.94
C THR A 557 -9.29 -7.68 13.84
N PHE A 558 -9.86 -6.92 12.91
CA PHE A 558 -11.30 -6.73 12.73
C PHE A 558 -11.83 -7.65 11.63
N GLY A 559 -13.03 -8.22 11.83
CA GLY A 559 -13.67 -9.10 10.84
C GLY A 559 -14.31 -8.37 9.65
N SER A 560 -14.55 -7.06 9.77
CA SER A 560 -15.07 -6.21 8.71
C SER A 560 -14.71 -4.74 8.92
N ALA A 561 -14.77 -3.92 7.86
CA ALA A 561 -14.60 -2.47 7.95
C ALA A 561 -15.68 -1.77 8.80
N SER A 562 -16.85 -2.41 8.98
CA SER A 562 -17.91 -1.97 9.90
C SER A 562 -17.69 -2.42 11.35
N SER A 563 -16.75 -3.33 11.62
CA SER A 563 -16.51 -3.83 12.97
C SER A 563 -15.91 -2.74 13.87
N ARG A 564 -16.27 -2.76 15.16
CA ARG A 564 -15.85 -1.78 16.17
C ARG A 564 -15.53 -2.49 17.48
N ALA A 565 -14.65 -1.89 18.26
CA ALA A 565 -14.30 -2.35 19.61
C ALA A 565 -14.34 -1.22 20.64
N THR A 566 -14.43 -1.64 21.90
CA THR A 566 -14.02 -0.85 23.06
C THR A 566 -12.74 -1.46 23.63
N VAL A 567 -11.75 -0.63 23.92
CA VAL A 567 -10.52 -1.02 24.62
C VAL A 567 -10.56 -0.42 26.02
N ALA A 568 -10.75 -1.26 27.03
CA ALA A 568 -10.74 -0.87 28.43
C ALA A 568 -9.28 -0.87 28.94
N VAL A 569 -8.74 0.32 29.16
CA VAL A 569 -7.34 0.51 29.59
C VAL A 569 -7.25 0.63 31.11
N SER A 570 -6.23 0.04 31.72
CA SER A 570 -6.01 0.08 33.17
C SER A 570 -4.53 0.00 33.56
N GLU A 571 -4.25 0.26 34.85
CA GLU A 571 -2.96 0.04 35.48
C GLU A 571 -3.13 -0.76 36.76
N THR A 572 -2.21 -1.72 37.00
CA THR A 572 -2.07 -2.33 38.33
C THR A 572 -1.12 -1.48 39.18
N GLN A 573 -1.67 -0.74 40.14
CA GLN A 573 -0.91 0.07 41.09
C GLN A 573 0.10 -0.78 41.89
N GLN A 574 1.33 -0.29 42.03
CA GLN A 574 2.37 -0.90 42.85
C GLN A 574 2.39 -0.30 44.27
N THR A 575 2.83 -1.08 45.26
CA THR A 575 3.01 -0.63 46.64
C THR A 575 3.92 0.60 46.71
N GLY A 576 3.57 1.57 47.55
CA GLY A 576 4.33 2.81 47.70
C GLY A 576 4.09 3.84 46.60
N TYR A 577 3.25 3.58 45.59
CA TYR A 577 2.90 4.56 44.56
C TYR A 577 1.45 5.03 44.65
N THR A 578 1.20 6.24 44.18
CA THR A 578 -0.15 6.78 43.93
C THR A 578 -0.31 7.16 42.46
N PHE A 579 -1.48 6.89 41.88
CA PHE A 579 -1.82 7.40 40.56
C PHE A 579 -1.87 8.92 40.59
N LYS A 580 -1.15 9.59 39.69
CA LYS A 580 -1.12 11.06 39.59
C LYS A 580 -1.96 11.57 38.43
N SER A 581 -1.76 11.02 37.24
CA SER A 581 -2.49 11.39 36.04
C SER A 581 -2.30 10.35 34.93
N GLY A 582 -3.11 10.44 33.88
CA GLY A 582 -2.82 9.73 32.65
C GLY A 582 -3.58 10.31 31.47
N SER A 583 -3.21 9.89 30.27
CA SER A 583 -3.94 10.24 29.05
C SER A 583 -3.88 9.11 28.04
N CYS A 584 -4.87 9.08 27.14
CA CYS A 584 -4.89 8.21 25.98
C CYS A 584 -5.23 9.02 24.74
N THR A 585 -4.48 8.83 23.65
CA THR A 585 -4.79 9.40 22.33
C THR A 585 -5.19 8.27 21.40
N VAL A 586 -6.41 8.37 20.85
CA VAL A 586 -6.92 7.51 19.79
C VAL A 586 -6.80 8.26 18.47
N THR A 587 -5.96 7.77 17.57
CA THR A 587 -5.80 8.30 16.21
C THR A 587 -6.49 7.35 15.23
N PRO A 588 -7.58 7.75 14.56
CA PRO A 588 -8.23 6.93 13.55
C PRO A 588 -7.41 6.88 12.24
N ALA A 589 -7.69 5.89 11.38
CA ALA A 589 -7.08 5.79 10.05
C ALA A 589 -7.35 7.04 9.17
N THR A 590 -8.50 7.69 9.39
CA THR A 590 -8.92 8.93 8.73
C THR A 590 -9.60 9.85 9.76
N GLY A 591 -9.25 11.14 9.74
CA GLY A 591 -9.77 12.14 10.69
C GLY A 591 -8.73 12.62 11.71
N SER A 592 -9.18 13.37 12.70
CA SER A 592 -8.33 13.94 13.76
C SER A 592 -8.18 12.99 14.96
N PRO A 593 -7.04 13.01 15.67
CA PRO A 593 -6.91 12.29 16.95
C PRO A 593 -7.83 12.84 18.05
N THR A 594 -8.32 11.95 18.91
CA THR A 594 -9.06 12.29 20.14
C THR A 594 -8.22 11.95 21.35
N THR A 595 -8.05 12.91 22.28
CA THR A 595 -7.33 12.69 23.55
C THR A 595 -8.31 12.60 24.72
N TYR A 596 -8.12 11.60 25.57
CA TYR A 596 -8.88 11.31 26.78
C TYR A 596 -7.98 11.50 28.00
N THR A 597 -8.50 12.12 29.05
CA THR A 597 -7.81 12.23 30.35
C THR A 597 -8.21 11.06 31.24
N LEU A 598 -7.24 10.37 31.81
CA LEU A 598 -7.45 9.30 32.79
C LEU A 598 -7.41 9.90 34.20
N THR A 599 -8.42 9.60 35.01
CA THR A 599 -8.59 10.15 36.38
C THR A 599 -8.23 9.16 37.48
N SER A 600 -7.96 7.90 37.15
CA SER A 600 -7.47 6.88 38.08
C SER A 600 -6.74 5.75 37.33
N ALA A 601 -6.10 4.84 38.08
CA ALA A 601 -5.54 3.59 37.56
C ALA A 601 -6.60 2.55 37.15
N ALA A 602 -7.87 2.76 37.51
CA ALA A 602 -8.96 1.82 37.22
C ALA A 602 -9.28 1.75 35.72
N SER A 603 -10.10 0.76 35.35
CA SER A 603 -10.51 0.51 33.97
C SER A 603 -11.24 1.71 33.35
N PHE A 604 -10.74 2.20 32.21
CA PHE A 604 -11.32 3.30 31.44
C PHE A 604 -11.65 2.85 29.99
N PRO A 605 -12.91 2.91 29.54
CA PRO A 605 -13.30 2.42 28.21
C PRO A 605 -13.04 3.44 27.10
N LEU A 606 -12.14 3.10 26.17
CA LEU A 606 -11.95 3.81 24.90
C LEU A 606 -12.85 3.17 23.83
N THR A 607 -13.92 3.85 23.44
CA THR A 607 -14.97 3.29 22.57
C THR A 607 -14.76 3.63 21.09
N GLY A 608 -15.35 2.81 20.21
CA GLY A 608 -15.40 3.11 18.77
C GLY A 608 -14.12 2.84 17.99
N ILE A 609 -13.17 2.08 18.56
CA ILE A 609 -11.92 1.69 17.90
C ILE A 609 -12.27 0.87 16.66
N ALA A 610 -11.63 1.20 15.53
CA ALA A 610 -11.84 0.57 14.23
C ALA A 610 -10.49 0.20 13.60
N GLY A 611 -10.51 -0.64 12.56
CA GLY A 611 -9.31 -0.97 11.80
C GLY A 611 -8.57 0.26 11.28
N GLY A 612 -7.24 0.21 11.34
CA GLY A 612 -6.31 1.29 11.00
C GLY A 612 -6.13 2.36 12.07
N ALA A 613 -6.81 2.27 13.22
CA ALA A 613 -6.58 3.17 14.34
C ALA A 613 -5.30 2.82 15.13
N THR A 614 -4.71 3.82 15.79
CA THR A 614 -3.66 3.64 16.80
C THR A 614 -4.12 4.24 18.13
N VAL A 615 -3.93 3.51 19.21
CA VAL A 615 -4.24 3.92 20.58
C VAL A 615 -2.93 3.97 21.36
N ALA A 616 -2.58 5.15 21.87
CA ALA A 616 -1.39 5.34 22.69
C ALA A 616 -1.78 5.96 24.03
N CYS A 617 -1.49 5.28 25.14
CA CYS A 617 -1.76 5.80 26.48
C CYS A 617 -0.49 6.04 27.29
N THR A 618 -0.56 6.84 28.35
CA THR A 618 0.50 6.98 29.35
C THR A 618 -0.12 7.15 30.74
N TYR A 619 0.31 6.32 31.68
CA TYR A 619 -0.03 6.39 33.10
C TYR A 619 1.14 6.99 33.89
N ILE A 620 0.91 8.01 34.69
CA ILE A 620 1.92 8.72 35.49
C ILE A 620 1.61 8.53 36.98
N ASN A 621 2.55 7.94 37.72
CA ASN A 621 2.40 7.74 39.18
C ASN A 621 3.48 8.47 39.96
N GLN A 622 3.16 8.83 41.19
CA GLN A 622 4.05 9.50 42.12
C GLN A 622 4.43 8.52 43.25
N PRO A 623 5.73 8.36 43.58
CA PRO A 623 6.13 7.63 44.77
C PRO A 623 5.70 8.38 46.02
N THR A 624 5.12 7.66 46.97
CA THR A 624 4.80 8.19 48.30
C THR A 624 6.11 8.56 49.00
N ALA A 625 6.21 9.81 49.43
CA ALA A 625 7.37 10.29 50.18
C ALA A 625 7.51 9.55 51.52
N GLY A 626 8.74 9.30 51.94
CA GLY A 626 9.02 8.63 53.20
C GLY A 626 9.37 9.57 54.35
N THR A 627 9.55 8.97 55.51
CA THR A 627 9.84 9.61 56.78
C THR A 627 10.91 8.83 57.54
N ILE A 628 11.93 9.53 58.04
CA ILE A 628 12.93 8.98 58.96
C ILE A 628 12.73 9.62 60.34
N SER A 629 12.73 8.82 61.39
CA SER A 629 12.66 9.31 62.77
C SER A 629 13.69 8.64 63.69
N TRP A 630 14.06 9.35 64.76
CA TRP A 630 14.95 8.85 65.80
C TRP A 630 14.63 9.53 67.13
N GLN A 631 15.08 8.91 68.21
CA GLN A 631 15.01 9.48 69.55
C GLN A 631 16.43 9.79 70.01
N LYS A 632 16.60 10.87 70.77
CA LYS A 632 17.85 11.23 71.40
C LYS A 632 17.75 11.07 72.90
N VAL A 633 18.60 10.22 73.48
CA VAL A 633 18.55 9.84 74.89
C VAL A 633 19.93 9.87 75.55
N ASP A 634 19.92 9.87 76.88
CA ASP A 634 21.08 9.61 77.73
C ASP A 634 21.52 8.14 77.62
N ALA A 635 22.83 7.90 77.56
CA ALA A 635 23.41 6.57 77.62
C ALA A 635 23.17 5.86 78.96
N ALA A 636 23.10 6.61 80.06
CA ALA A 636 22.85 6.09 81.40
C ALA A 636 21.35 5.80 81.66
N SER A 637 20.44 6.50 80.98
CA SER A 637 19.00 6.29 81.10
C SER A 637 18.27 6.54 79.78
N THR A 638 17.85 5.46 79.10
CA THR A 638 17.12 5.57 77.82
C THR A 638 15.68 6.10 77.97
N SER A 639 15.20 6.31 79.20
CA SER A 639 13.96 7.05 79.48
C SER A 639 14.17 8.56 79.59
N HIS A 640 15.42 9.03 79.67
CA HIS A 640 15.75 10.46 79.68
C HIS A 640 16.04 10.94 78.25
N TYR A 641 15.04 11.57 77.64
CA TYR A 641 15.15 12.20 76.32
C TYR A 641 15.88 13.55 76.41
N LEU A 642 16.72 13.83 75.42
CA LEU A 642 17.66 14.96 75.44
C LEU A 642 17.32 16.00 74.37
N ALA A 643 16.97 17.19 74.82
CA ALA A 643 16.67 18.35 73.98
C ALA A 643 17.92 18.98 73.35
N GLY A 644 17.74 19.58 72.18
CA GLY A 644 18.68 20.53 71.56
C GLY A 644 19.81 19.90 70.75
N SER A 645 19.65 18.65 70.31
CA SER A 645 20.59 18.03 69.37
C SER A 645 20.43 18.60 67.95
N GLU A 646 21.53 18.62 67.17
CA GLU A 646 21.50 18.98 65.74
C GLU A 646 22.19 17.90 64.90
N TRP A 647 21.64 17.66 63.72
CA TRP A 647 21.99 16.55 62.83
C TRP A 647 22.13 17.00 61.39
N THR A 648 22.87 16.21 60.63
CA THR A 648 22.79 16.19 59.17
C THR A 648 22.22 14.86 58.71
N LEU A 649 21.15 14.92 57.90
CA LEU A 649 20.58 13.78 57.21
C LEU A 649 20.91 13.93 55.71
N ARG A 650 21.80 13.10 55.20
CA ARG A 650 22.29 13.17 53.82
C ARG A 650 21.71 12.03 52.98
N GLY A 651 21.09 12.34 51.86
CA GLY A 651 20.61 11.34 50.91
C GLY A 651 19.50 11.82 49.97
N PRO A 652 19.03 10.97 49.04
CA PRO A 652 19.46 9.58 48.88
C PRO A 652 20.86 9.45 48.26
N GLY A 653 21.66 8.52 48.78
CA GLY A 653 23.02 8.23 48.32
C GLY A 653 24.09 9.23 48.76
N ALA A 654 25.36 8.86 48.55
CA ALA A 654 26.54 9.66 48.94
C ALA A 654 26.79 10.92 48.09
N SER A 655 25.89 11.24 47.16
CA SER A 655 25.82 12.50 46.40
C SER A 655 24.51 13.26 46.64
N GLY A 656 23.60 12.73 47.46
CA GLY A 656 22.32 13.36 47.76
C GLY A 656 22.46 14.64 48.59
N PRO A 657 21.39 15.48 48.63
CA PRO A 657 21.35 16.69 49.42
C PRO A 657 21.56 16.41 50.91
N THR A 658 22.11 17.40 51.61
CA THR A 658 22.24 17.39 53.07
C THR A 658 21.13 18.22 53.68
N ILE A 659 20.27 17.59 54.46
CA ILE A 659 19.21 18.23 55.24
C ILE A 659 19.76 18.48 56.66
N THR A 660 19.75 19.73 57.12
CA THR A 660 20.09 20.08 58.51
C THR A 660 18.84 19.96 59.38
N VAL A 661 18.94 19.22 60.48
CA VAL A 661 17.80 18.91 61.37
C VAL A 661 18.16 19.35 62.78
N LYS A 662 17.40 20.28 63.33
CA LYS A 662 17.56 20.77 64.70
C LYS A 662 16.36 20.33 65.52
N ASP A 663 16.61 19.68 66.65
CA ASP A 663 15.60 19.21 67.61
C ASP A 663 14.57 20.29 67.92
N CYS A 664 13.30 19.97 67.64
CA CYS A 664 12.17 20.85 67.87
C CYS A 664 11.54 20.56 69.24
N THR A 665 11.53 21.58 70.11
CA THR A 665 10.96 21.46 71.47
C THR A 665 9.68 22.25 71.68
N ALA A 666 9.08 22.80 70.62
CA ALA A 666 7.90 23.66 70.68
C ALA A 666 7.07 23.62 69.39
N THR A 667 5.75 23.53 69.53
CA THR A 667 4.81 23.55 68.40
C THR A 667 4.42 24.98 68.03
N PRO A 668 4.42 25.39 66.75
CA PRO A 668 4.88 24.63 65.58
C PRO A 668 6.40 24.67 65.41
N CYS A 669 6.97 23.57 64.91
CA CYS A 669 8.38 23.49 64.54
C CYS A 669 8.69 24.47 63.40
N THR A 670 9.43 25.53 63.74
CA THR A 670 9.72 26.66 62.84
C THR A 670 11.23 26.81 62.68
N GLY A 671 11.69 27.01 61.45
CA GLY A 671 13.12 27.14 61.15
C GLY A 671 13.94 25.84 61.28
N THR A 672 13.28 24.68 61.30
CA THR A 672 13.92 23.35 61.31
C THR A 672 13.20 22.39 60.36
N ASN A 673 13.89 21.32 59.94
CA ASN A 673 13.32 20.20 59.18
C ASN A 673 12.76 19.10 60.09
N ASP A 674 12.86 19.27 61.42
CA ASP A 674 12.20 18.40 62.39
C ASP A 674 10.71 18.72 62.47
N THR A 675 9.86 17.71 62.41
CA THR A 675 8.40 17.82 62.47
C THR A 675 7.80 17.30 63.77
N ASP A 676 8.61 16.82 64.72
CA ASP A 676 8.14 16.36 66.04
C ASP A 676 8.55 17.38 67.11
N ALA A 677 7.57 17.90 67.86
CA ALA A 677 7.82 18.97 68.85
C ALA A 677 8.20 18.44 70.25
N ARG A 678 8.38 17.13 70.39
CA ARG A 678 8.74 16.49 71.66
C ARG A 678 10.26 16.48 71.80
N ALA A 679 10.78 17.15 72.81
CA ALA A 679 12.21 17.21 73.10
C ALA A 679 12.90 15.84 73.02
N GLY A 680 13.92 15.74 72.15
CA GLY A 680 14.65 14.49 71.93
C GLY A 680 13.89 13.44 71.12
N TYR A 681 12.82 13.80 70.40
CA TYR A 681 12.22 13.01 69.33
C TYR A 681 12.33 13.83 68.05
N LEU A 682 12.95 13.27 67.02
CA LEU A 682 13.18 13.98 65.78
C LEU A 682 12.58 13.19 64.61
N THR A 683 11.89 13.89 63.71
CA THR A 683 11.23 13.29 62.54
C THR A 683 11.41 14.17 61.31
N VAL A 684 11.85 13.58 60.19
CA VAL A 684 11.98 14.26 58.89
C VAL A 684 11.14 13.52 57.86
N GLY A 685 10.10 14.19 57.34
CA GLY A 685 9.24 13.69 56.26
C GLY A 685 9.63 14.21 54.87
N GLY A 686 8.84 13.84 53.85
CA GLY A 686 9.02 14.35 52.48
C GLY A 686 10.21 13.72 51.73
N LEU A 687 10.76 12.62 52.23
CA LEU A 687 12.00 12.05 51.74
C LEU A 687 11.81 11.22 50.46
N ALA A 688 12.74 11.38 49.52
CA ALA A 688 12.88 10.53 48.34
C ALA A 688 13.26 9.10 48.74
N TRP A 689 13.04 8.14 47.83
CA TRP A 689 13.47 6.76 48.08
C TRP A 689 14.98 6.60 47.90
N GLY A 690 15.58 5.74 48.72
CA GLY A 690 17.01 5.44 48.70
C GLY A 690 17.63 5.40 50.10
N ALA A 691 18.95 5.25 50.15
CA ALA A 691 19.72 5.18 51.38
C ALA A 691 20.11 6.57 51.88
N TYR A 692 19.94 6.80 53.17
CA TYR A 692 20.27 8.03 53.89
C TYR A 692 21.30 7.76 54.99
N THR A 693 22.14 8.75 55.25
CA THR A 693 23.10 8.76 56.35
C THR A 693 22.78 9.90 57.31
N LEU A 694 22.49 9.57 58.56
CA LEU A 694 22.26 10.49 59.67
C LEU A 694 23.55 10.60 60.52
N THR A 695 24.00 11.82 60.80
CA THR A 695 25.18 12.10 61.63
C THR A 695 24.88 13.25 62.61
N GLU A 696 25.22 13.09 63.89
CA GLU A 696 25.11 14.19 64.87
C GLU A 696 26.16 15.27 64.53
N THR A 697 25.73 16.52 64.43
CA THR A 697 26.61 17.68 64.25
C THR A 697 26.69 18.54 65.50
N ARG A 698 25.74 18.39 66.43
CA ARG A 698 25.77 19.04 67.75
C ARG A 698 25.10 18.17 68.80
N ALA A 699 25.84 17.84 69.86
CA ALA A 699 25.28 17.18 71.03
C ALA A 699 24.36 18.12 71.84
N PRO A 700 23.38 17.57 72.59
CA PRO A 700 22.72 18.25 73.69
C PRO A 700 23.71 18.87 74.69
N ALA A 701 23.30 19.94 75.38
CA ALA A 701 24.15 20.63 76.34
C ALA A 701 24.61 19.69 77.48
N GLY A 702 25.92 19.64 77.72
CA GLY A 702 26.52 18.75 78.72
C GLY A 702 26.79 17.31 78.25
N TYR A 703 26.63 16.99 76.96
CA TYR A 703 26.89 15.66 76.40
C TYR A 703 28.05 15.67 75.39
N VAL A 704 28.69 14.52 75.20
CA VAL A 704 29.73 14.31 74.17
C VAL A 704 29.07 14.15 72.80
N LEU A 705 29.67 14.71 71.74
CA LEU A 705 29.23 14.57 70.34
C LEU A 705 29.51 13.17 69.81
N ASP A 706 28.48 12.51 69.27
CA ASP A 706 28.64 11.21 68.60
C ASP A 706 28.49 11.34 67.08
N THR A 707 29.64 11.52 66.41
CA THR A 707 29.72 11.60 64.95
C THR A 707 29.58 10.24 64.24
N THR A 708 29.20 9.16 64.93
CA THR A 708 29.01 7.83 64.31
C THR A 708 27.87 7.88 63.28
N PRO A 709 28.15 7.65 61.98
CA PRO A 709 27.12 7.71 60.94
C PRO A 709 26.12 6.55 61.06
N ARG A 710 24.84 6.85 60.87
CA ARG A 710 23.72 5.89 60.98
C ARG A 710 22.96 5.82 59.67
N THR A 711 22.72 4.61 59.17
CA THR A 711 22.10 4.40 57.85
C THR A 711 20.62 4.03 57.95
N ALA A 712 19.79 4.68 57.15
CA ALA A 712 18.37 4.35 56.97
C ALA A 712 18.08 4.17 55.46
N THR A 713 17.13 3.32 55.09
CA THR A 713 16.72 3.15 53.68
C THR A 713 15.22 3.32 53.54
N VAL A 714 14.81 4.37 52.83
CA VAL A 714 13.41 4.65 52.51
C VAL A 714 13.05 3.98 51.18
N GLY A 715 11.89 3.33 51.09
CA GLY A 715 11.43 2.73 49.84
C GLY A 715 9.98 2.25 49.89
N ALA A 716 9.51 1.64 48.80
CA ALA A 716 8.12 1.19 48.59
C ALA A 716 7.49 0.44 49.78
N THR A 717 8.25 -0.43 50.43
CA THR A 717 7.83 -1.28 51.56
C THR A 717 8.28 -0.75 52.93
N ALA A 718 9.05 0.35 52.95
CA ALA A 718 9.66 0.94 54.14
C ALA A 718 9.56 2.47 54.05
N LEU A 719 8.32 2.98 54.07
CA LEU A 719 8.04 4.42 53.98
C LEU A 719 8.31 5.16 55.30
N THR A 720 8.21 4.48 56.44
CA THR A 720 8.53 5.03 57.77
C THR A 720 9.67 4.23 58.38
N VAL A 721 10.82 4.86 58.59
CA VAL A 721 12.03 4.22 59.14
C VAL A 721 12.39 4.86 60.47
N SER A 722 12.31 4.09 61.55
CA SER A 722 12.82 4.51 62.86
C SER A 722 14.23 3.97 63.07
N LEU A 723 15.18 4.85 63.40
CA LEU A 723 16.51 4.48 63.86
C LEU A 723 16.57 4.21 65.37
N GLY A 724 15.43 4.31 66.07
CA GLY A 724 15.33 4.07 67.51
C GLY A 724 16.07 5.10 68.37
N ALA A 725 16.50 4.68 69.55
CA ALA A 725 17.13 5.55 70.55
C ALA A 725 18.65 5.67 70.36
N ILE A 726 19.10 6.89 70.07
CA ILE A 726 20.50 7.29 69.93
C ILE A 726 21.01 7.82 71.27
N LYS A 727 22.02 7.15 71.83
CA LYS A 727 22.61 7.45 73.15
C LYS A 727 23.78 8.42 73.01
N ASN A 728 23.86 9.46 73.86
CA ASN A 728 25.14 10.15 74.12
C ASN A 728 25.53 9.95 75.58
N VAL A 729 26.84 9.94 75.82
CA VAL A 729 27.42 9.92 77.17
C VAL A 729 27.51 11.37 77.68
N GLN A 730 27.09 11.59 78.93
CA GLN A 730 27.25 12.88 79.59
C GLN A 730 28.74 13.23 79.72
N GLN A 731 29.09 14.51 79.56
CA GLN A 731 30.47 14.96 79.76
C GLN A 731 30.85 14.77 81.23
N THR A 732 31.89 13.97 81.47
CA THR A 732 32.56 13.95 82.77
C THR A 732 33.33 15.26 82.92
N VAL A 733 32.74 16.22 83.65
CA VAL A 733 33.56 17.28 84.26
C VAL A 733 34.67 16.61 85.05
N PRO A 734 35.95 16.97 84.85
CA PRO A 734 37.01 16.51 85.72
C PRO A 734 36.61 16.84 87.15
N ALA A 735 36.71 15.85 88.04
CA ALA A 735 36.56 16.10 89.47
C ALA A 735 37.71 17.02 89.89
N ILE A 736 37.48 18.33 89.80
CA ILE A 736 38.35 19.33 90.42
C ILE A 736 38.40 18.90 91.88
N PRO A 737 39.58 18.58 92.45
CA PRO A 737 39.66 18.28 93.87
C PRO A 737 39.04 19.46 94.58
N LEU A 738 38.04 19.19 95.44
CA LEU A 738 37.29 20.21 96.13
C LEU A 738 38.28 21.07 96.94
N THR A 739 38.70 22.20 96.39
CA THR A 739 39.38 23.26 97.14
C THR A 739 38.32 23.95 97.98
N GLY A 740 37.78 23.18 98.93
CA GLY A 740 37.03 23.67 100.07
C GLY A 740 37.98 24.50 100.91
N GLY A 741 38.22 25.73 100.46
CA GLY A 741 38.73 26.79 101.31
C GLY A 741 37.78 26.87 102.50
N ILE A 742 38.34 26.63 103.68
CA ILE A 742 37.65 26.59 104.96
C ILE A 742 36.71 27.80 105.05
N GLY A 743 35.41 27.55 105.24
CA GLY A 743 34.37 28.57 105.12
C GLY A 743 34.55 29.74 106.10
N ALA A 744 33.82 30.84 105.84
CA ALA A 744 33.85 32.05 106.68
C ALA A 744 33.67 31.76 108.18
N ASP A 745 32.93 30.71 108.52
CA ASP A 745 32.73 30.19 109.87
C ASP A 745 34.05 29.92 110.62
N ALA A 746 35.10 29.44 109.94
CA ALA A 746 36.41 29.22 110.57
C ALA A 746 37.11 30.54 110.95
N TYR A 747 36.95 31.59 110.13
CA TYR A 747 37.45 32.93 110.46
C TYR A 747 36.63 33.60 111.57
N LEU A 748 35.31 33.36 111.60
CA LEU A 748 34.44 33.84 112.67
C LEU A 748 34.76 33.15 114.01
N ILE A 749 34.92 31.82 114.02
CA ILE A 749 35.29 31.06 115.23
C ILE A 749 36.69 31.47 115.73
N ALA A 750 37.68 31.58 114.83
CA ALA A 750 39.02 32.05 115.18
C ALA A 750 39.01 33.50 115.72
N GLY A 751 38.22 34.39 115.12
CA GLY A 751 38.06 35.77 115.56
C GLY A 751 37.41 35.90 116.94
N VAL A 752 36.36 35.11 117.23
CA VAL A 752 35.72 35.07 118.55
C VAL A 752 36.66 34.51 119.62
N LEU A 753 37.44 33.46 119.30
CA LEU A 753 38.45 32.93 120.22
C LEU A 753 39.57 33.94 120.50
N PHE A 754 40.03 34.69 119.50
CA PHE A 754 41.03 35.76 119.71
C PHE A 754 40.47 36.92 120.56
N ALA A 755 39.22 37.33 120.34
CA ALA A 755 38.56 38.36 121.15
C ALA A 755 38.39 37.92 122.61
N ALA A 756 37.99 36.67 122.84
CA ALA A 756 37.90 36.09 124.19
C ALA A 756 39.26 36.02 124.90
N LEU A 757 40.34 35.65 124.18
CA LEU A 757 41.69 35.61 124.72
C LEU A 757 42.19 37.02 125.11
N ALA A 758 41.91 38.03 124.28
CA ALA A 758 42.27 39.43 124.54
C ALA A 758 41.53 39.99 125.78
N LEU A 759 40.23 39.69 125.92
CA LEU A 759 39.44 40.07 127.09
C LEU A 759 39.90 39.33 128.37
N GLY A 760 40.31 38.07 128.25
CA GLY A 760 40.93 37.30 129.33
C GLY A 760 42.25 37.91 129.82
N LEU A 761 43.12 38.34 128.90
CA LEU A 761 44.40 38.97 129.25
C LEU A 761 44.23 40.38 129.83
N ALA A 762 43.27 41.17 129.33
CA ALA A 762 42.94 42.49 129.87
C ALA A 762 42.35 42.41 131.29
N SER A 763 41.44 41.45 131.54
CA SER A 763 40.88 41.21 132.88
C SER A 763 41.93 40.68 133.87
N LEU A 764 42.90 39.87 133.42
CA LEU A 764 44.04 39.45 134.26
C LEU A 764 44.92 40.63 134.71
N GLN A 765 45.15 41.62 133.82
CA GLN A 765 45.88 42.84 134.19
C GLN A 765 45.07 43.74 135.14
N PHE A 766 43.74 43.82 134.98
CA PHE A 766 42.88 44.59 135.89
C PHE A 766 42.81 43.93 137.28
N TRP A 767 42.72 42.60 137.35
CA TRP A 767 42.74 41.85 138.62
C TRP A 767 44.08 42.00 139.36
N ARG A 768 45.21 41.92 138.64
CA ARG A 768 46.56 42.18 139.21
C ARG A 768 46.75 43.63 139.68
N ARG A 769 46.05 44.62 139.09
CA ARG A 769 46.04 46.01 139.58
C ARG A 769 45.15 46.20 140.80
N ARG A 770 44.05 45.45 140.94
CA ARG A 770 43.12 45.56 142.08
C ARG A 770 43.68 44.94 143.37
N HIS A 771 44.47 43.86 143.29
CA HIS A 771 45.09 43.22 144.46
C HIS A 771 46.34 43.93 145.03
N ARG A 772 46.83 45.03 144.42
CA ARG A 772 47.97 45.83 144.92
C ARG A 772 47.56 47.15 145.59
N ARG A 773 46.32 47.26 146.09
CA ARG A 773 45.80 48.49 146.74
C ARG A 773 45.12 48.29 148.10
N ASN A 774 45.29 47.11 148.72
CA ASN A 774 44.87 46.82 150.10
C ASN A 774 46.09 46.43 150.97
N ALA A 775 47.16 47.23 150.90
CA ALA A 775 48.29 47.17 151.83
C ALA A 775 48.98 48.53 151.84
N LEU A 776 48.95 49.20 153.02
CA LEU A 776 49.22 50.62 153.27
C LEU A 776 48.10 51.57 152.77
#